data_AF-A0A821KC28-F1
#
_entry.id   AF-A0A821KC28-F1
#
_cell.length_a   1.000
_cell.length_b   1.000
_cell.length_c   1.000
_cell.angle_alpha   90.00
_cell.angle_beta   90.00
_cell.angle_gamma   90.00
#
_symmetry.space_group_name_H-M   'P 1'
#
loop_
_entity.id
_entity.type
_entity.pdbx_description
1 polymer ?
#
loop_
_entity_poly.entity_id
_entity_poly.type
_entity_poly.pdbx_seq_one_letter_code
_entity_poly.pdbx_strand_id
1 'polypeptide(L)'
;MAPKTSVSRKIKNRNSGKRVPTVDTTQARSNMEVVRMCLKDLGWKEYGSGSSSDADIYWNSATFQQGNRNYTSTSARVNKFPGMCDLMHKTNLTRSLNVMRMLFPDEFDFYPKTWFLPEQIEQFQDDAESIHKRDRRQHRPLTTFIVKPSDGSEGAGIYLIQDSTHCSVPNRPHIVQEYIDRPLLMNGLKFDIRIYVLILKLDPLEVLLYDEGLVRFATVNYQPPSTKNLHEAFMHLTNYSLNKRSTSYKHALDEKQTDASKRKLSIVWSQLGQLFSTNEIEQAKEMIKELINKTILAILPELRVQYASELPITRKQNRCFQIIGFDILLTDQLKPILLEVNANPSLRIDFDHVNEAGKFVTEPSAIDEDIKKSLVLETLKRVIKCKRNRKLSEPNDEMMTQEDKKVVHRQTEAHSKLAVKHVKKTHYDRQLSASDSDSSSCISEELSNEEQQYQTGSNQNRKPKNLVNLTLANTGNESQTPNENTTSGASDSMLADGSVDFSTLDRSMTITGEQNVTQSSVNRTDMAADTPITNKIKSLKIIFPSASQTKYEQMFLPEKIAFIYIELVVKRGYKAMTNWPFRNLAKICGLVDQSTTMISIDMLYTQIFYKLKQYDSQSPATGLDFPAFIEAFFLLSQRKYSNSYTLVDSVTELVKTCIRHLDPSADESA
;
A
#
# COMPACT_ATOMS: atom_id res chain seq x y z
N MET A 1 -43.24 -72.02 -4.16
CA MET A 1 -42.55 -71.36 -5.28
C MET A 1 -43.48 -70.34 -5.90
N ALA A 2 -43.16 -69.05 -5.77
CA ALA A 2 -43.55 -67.96 -6.69
C ALA A 2 -42.67 -66.74 -6.34
N PRO A 3 -42.15 -65.98 -7.33
CA PRO A 3 -41.00 -65.11 -7.13
C PRO A 3 -41.41 -63.69 -6.68
N LYS A 4 -40.61 -63.10 -5.79
CA LYS A 4 -40.72 -61.70 -5.39
C LYS A 4 -40.26 -60.80 -6.55
N THR A 5 -41.17 -60.01 -7.09
CA THR A 5 -40.88 -58.94 -8.04
C THR A 5 -40.08 -57.82 -7.37
N SER A 6 -38.88 -57.55 -7.89
CA SER A 6 -38.02 -56.44 -7.49
C SER A 6 -38.58 -55.10 -7.99
N VAL A 7 -39.03 -54.26 -7.05
CA VAL A 7 -39.35 -52.85 -7.33
C VAL A 7 -38.03 -52.09 -7.52
N SER A 8 -37.74 -51.66 -8.74
CA SER A 8 -36.60 -50.79 -9.03
C SER A 8 -36.80 -49.44 -8.33
N ARG A 9 -36.03 -49.16 -7.27
CA ARG A 9 -35.92 -47.80 -6.73
C ARG A 9 -35.21 -46.94 -7.77
N LYS A 10 -35.95 -46.08 -8.48
CA LYS A 10 -35.38 -44.95 -9.21
C LYS A 10 -34.56 -44.12 -8.23
N ILE A 11 -33.24 -44.22 -8.31
CA ILE A 11 -32.31 -43.29 -7.67
C ILE A 11 -32.56 -41.93 -8.32
N LYS A 12 -33.35 -41.08 -7.66
CA LYS A 12 -33.41 -39.66 -7.99
C LYS A 12 -32.04 -39.08 -7.67
N ASN A 13 -31.22 -38.91 -8.71
CA ASN A 13 -30.01 -38.11 -8.66
C ASN A 13 -30.40 -36.68 -8.24
N ARG A 14 -30.29 -36.37 -6.94
CA ARG A 14 -30.32 -35.00 -6.43
C ARG A 14 -28.99 -34.34 -6.79
N ASN A 15 -28.82 -33.99 -8.06
CA ASN A 15 -27.92 -32.89 -8.41
C ASN A 15 -28.57 -31.60 -7.91
N SER A 16 -28.27 -31.21 -6.67
CA SER A 16 -28.56 -29.86 -6.20
C SER A 16 -27.82 -28.88 -7.12
N GLY A 17 -28.56 -28.16 -7.96
CA GLY A 17 -27.99 -27.18 -8.88
C GLY A 17 -27.13 -26.18 -8.12
N LYS A 18 -25.82 -26.18 -8.36
CA LYS A 18 -24.90 -25.21 -7.74
C LYS A 18 -25.33 -23.80 -8.18
N ARG A 19 -25.77 -22.98 -7.23
CA ARG A 19 -26.04 -21.55 -7.46
C ARG A 19 -24.82 -20.93 -8.14
N VAL A 20 -25.02 -20.35 -9.32
CA VAL A 20 -24.00 -19.62 -10.07
C VAL A 20 -23.69 -18.32 -9.32
N PRO A 21 -22.41 -18.03 -8.99
CA PRO A 21 -22.04 -16.78 -8.34
C PRO A 21 -22.39 -15.55 -9.20
N THR A 22 -22.81 -14.48 -8.54
CA THR A 22 -23.11 -13.19 -9.18
C THR A 22 -22.08 -12.12 -8.82
N VAL A 23 -21.70 -11.28 -9.79
CA VAL A 23 -20.75 -10.18 -9.58
C VAL A 23 -21.36 -8.87 -10.06
N ASP A 24 -21.41 -7.87 -9.17
CA ASP A 24 -21.78 -6.50 -9.49
C ASP A 24 -20.55 -5.73 -10.01
N THR A 25 -20.66 -5.24 -11.23
CA THR A 25 -19.65 -4.51 -12.00
C THR A 25 -20.04 -3.06 -12.25
N THR A 26 -21.17 -2.59 -11.71
CA THR A 26 -21.73 -1.24 -11.97
C THR A 26 -20.75 -0.13 -11.59
N GLN A 27 -19.90 -0.37 -10.59
CA GLN A 27 -18.85 0.54 -10.13
C GLN A 27 -17.43 0.10 -10.56
N ALA A 28 -17.30 -0.86 -11.48
CA ALA A 28 -16.00 -1.41 -11.88
C ALA A 28 -15.19 -0.46 -12.80
N ARG A 29 -15.86 0.49 -13.49
CA ARG A 29 -15.25 1.47 -14.41
C ARG A 29 -14.25 0.82 -15.38
N SER A 30 -12.99 1.26 -15.39
CA SER A 30 -11.92 0.73 -16.25
C SER A 30 -11.57 -0.75 -15.99
N ASN A 31 -12.04 -1.34 -14.89
CA ASN A 31 -11.86 -2.77 -14.60
C ASN A 31 -13.00 -3.63 -15.20
N MET A 32 -14.07 -3.01 -15.68
CA MET A 32 -15.30 -3.69 -16.08
C MET A 32 -15.08 -4.73 -17.19
N GLU A 33 -14.29 -4.38 -18.20
CA GLU A 33 -14.02 -5.25 -19.34
C GLU A 33 -13.34 -6.55 -18.93
N VAL A 34 -12.19 -6.46 -18.25
CA VAL A 34 -11.45 -7.64 -17.78
C VAL A 34 -12.28 -8.50 -16.82
N VAL A 35 -13.09 -7.88 -15.95
CA VAL A 35 -13.98 -8.63 -15.05
C VAL A 35 -15.02 -9.40 -15.85
N ARG A 36 -15.70 -8.77 -16.82
CA ARG A 36 -16.70 -9.43 -17.69
C ARG A 36 -16.11 -10.61 -18.46
N MET A 37 -14.89 -10.46 -19.00
CA MET A 37 -14.19 -11.56 -19.65
C MET A 37 -14.00 -12.75 -18.69
N CYS A 38 -13.58 -12.49 -17.45
CA CYS A 38 -13.44 -13.55 -16.43
C CYS A 38 -14.80 -14.17 -16.05
N LEU A 39 -15.88 -13.39 -15.98
CA LEU A 39 -17.21 -13.93 -15.68
C LEU A 39 -17.66 -14.89 -16.79
N LYS A 40 -17.43 -14.53 -18.06
CA LYS A 40 -17.72 -15.39 -19.21
C LYS A 40 -16.95 -16.71 -19.12
N ASP A 41 -15.64 -16.65 -18.86
CA ASP A 41 -14.79 -17.84 -18.74
C ASP A 41 -15.18 -18.75 -17.56
N LEU A 42 -15.71 -18.16 -16.48
CA LEU A 42 -16.18 -18.90 -15.30
C LEU A 42 -17.63 -19.41 -15.42
N GLY A 43 -18.38 -18.97 -16.44
CA GLY A 43 -19.82 -19.18 -16.54
C GLY A 43 -20.60 -18.49 -15.41
N TRP A 44 -20.09 -17.38 -14.88
CA TRP A 44 -20.72 -16.59 -13.81
C TRP A 44 -21.60 -15.48 -14.39
N LYS A 45 -22.52 -14.96 -13.57
CA LYS A 45 -23.48 -13.94 -14.02
C LYS A 45 -23.08 -12.56 -13.54
N GLU A 46 -23.13 -11.59 -14.44
CA GLU A 46 -23.14 -10.18 -14.08
C GLU A 46 -24.46 -9.84 -13.37
N TYR A 47 -24.40 -9.04 -12.32
CA TYR A 47 -25.57 -8.66 -11.55
C TYR A 47 -26.48 -7.75 -12.40
N GLY A 48 -27.71 -8.20 -12.66
CA GLY A 48 -28.67 -7.49 -13.50
C GLY A 48 -29.51 -6.48 -12.73
N SER A 49 -29.70 -5.29 -13.31
CA SER A 49 -30.67 -4.29 -12.87
C SER A 49 -32.08 -4.91 -12.83
N GLY A 50 -32.62 -5.16 -11.63
CA GLY A 50 -33.95 -5.77 -11.43
C GLY A 50 -33.97 -7.04 -10.54
N SER A 51 -32.82 -7.54 -10.10
CA SER A 51 -32.76 -8.59 -9.07
C SER A 51 -33.14 -8.04 -7.69
N SER A 52 -34.02 -8.73 -6.97
CA SER A 52 -34.37 -8.43 -5.56
C SER A 52 -33.35 -8.95 -4.54
N SER A 53 -32.29 -9.64 -4.99
CA SER A 53 -31.32 -10.33 -4.12
C SER A 53 -29.91 -9.75 -4.24
N ASP A 54 -29.18 -9.62 -3.13
CA ASP A 54 -27.80 -9.09 -3.14
C ASP A 54 -26.80 -9.91 -3.99
N ALA A 55 -25.81 -9.22 -4.56
CA ALA A 55 -24.73 -9.84 -5.33
C ALA A 55 -23.77 -10.65 -4.42
N ASP A 56 -23.15 -11.69 -4.96
CA ASP A 56 -22.15 -12.46 -4.20
C ASP A 56 -20.84 -11.67 -4.05
N ILE A 57 -20.45 -10.89 -5.06
CA ILE A 57 -19.27 -10.03 -5.09
C ILE A 57 -19.63 -8.65 -5.65
N TYR A 58 -19.13 -7.59 -5.02
CA TYR A 58 -19.15 -6.22 -5.51
C TYR A 58 -17.73 -5.82 -5.95
N TRP A 59 -17.59 -5.46 -7.22
CA TRP A 59 -16.33 -5.05 -7.82
C TRP A 59 -16.31 -3.54 -8.10
N ASN A 60 -15.69 -2.80 -7.20
CA ASN A 60 -15.52 -1.35 -7.27
C ASN A 60 -14.17 -0.98 -7.90
N SER A 61 -14.12 0.18 -8.58
CA SER A 61 -12.89 0.68 -9.20
C SER A 61 -11.99 1.41 -8.21
N ALA A 62 -12.56 2.31 -7.39
CA ALA A 62 -11.81 3.30 -6.62
C ALA A 62 -11.80 2.99 -5.12
N THR A 63 -12.84 3.36 -4.37
CA THR A 63 -12.85 3.25 -2.90
C THR A 63 -13.97 2.35 -2.39
N PHE A 64 -13.91 2.03 -1.09
CA PHE A 64 -14.98 1.30 -0.41
C PHE A 64 -16.28 2.10 -0.34
N GLN A 65 -16.21 3.40 -0.01
CA GLN A 65 -17.38 4.27 0.16
C GLN A 65 -18.08 4.66 -1.16
N GLN A 66 -17.37 4.57 -2.30
CA GLN A 66 -17.98 4.80 -3.63
C GLN A 66 -18.87 3.64 -4.08
N GLY A 67 -18.78 2.47 -3.46
CA GLY A 67 -19.77 1.41 -3.69
C GLY A 67 -21.07 1.69 -2.93
N ASN A 68 -22.17 1.17 -3.45
CA ASN A 68 -23.50 1.40 -2.91
C ASN A 68 -23.51 1.03 -1.41
N ARG A 69 -23.84 1.99 -0.51
CA ARG A 69 -23.77 1.82 0.96
C ARG A 69 -24.65 0.68 1.49
N ASN A 70 -25.51 0.14 0.64
CA ASN A 70 -26.36 -1.00 0.92
C ASN A 70 -25.64 -2.32 0.59
N TYR A 71 -24.46 -2.57 1.17
CA TYR A 71 -23.96 -3.94 1.29
C TYR A 71 -24.78 -4.66 2.37
N THR A 72 -26.07 -4.85 2.12
CA THR A 72 -27.05 -5.34 3.10
C THR A 72 -26.79 -6.80 3.48
N SER A 73 -26.29 -7.61 2.55
CA SER A 73 -25.91 -8.99 2.84
C SER A 73 -24.60 -9.07 3.60
N THR A 74 -24.67 -9.67 4.79
CA THR A 74 -23.53 -10.14 5.58
C THR A 74 -22.66 -11.21 4.89
N SER A 75 -23.13 -11.74 3.75
CA SER A 75 -22.43 -12.74 2.96
C SER A 75 -21.72 -12.18 1.71
N ALA A 76 -21.99 -10.91 1.36
CA ALA A 76 -21.39 -10.25 0.21
C ALA A 76 -19.91 -9.97 0.43
N ARG A 77 -19.13 -10.02 -0.66
CA ARG A 77 -17.70 -9.69 -0.68
C ARG A 77 -17.46 -8.42 -1.49
N VAL A 78 -16.57 -7.54 -1.05
CA VAL A 78 -16.23 -6.28 -1.71
C VAL A 78 -14.74 -6.26 -2.02
N ASN A 79 -14.34 -5.86 -3.23
CA ASN A 79 -12.94 -5.84 -3.66
C ASN A 79 -12.12 -4.62 -3.15
N LYS A 80 -12.56 -3.98 -2.06
CA LYS A 80 -11.91 -2.82 -1.42
C LYS A 80 -11.99 -2.95 0.09
N PHE A 81 -10.89 -2.67 0.78
CA PHE A 81 -10.90 -2.40 2.21
C PHE A 81 -11.18 -0.90 2.47
N PRO A 82 -11.94 -0.56 3.53
CA PRO A 82 -12.04 0.81 4.00
C PRO A 82 -10.66 1.37 4.39
N GLY A 83 -10.40 2.64 4.08
CA GLY A 83 -9.14 3.32 4.41
C GLY A 83 -7.91 2.92 3.59
N MET A 84 -7.97 1.87 2.75
CA MET A 84 -6.79 1.40 2.00
C MET A 84 -6.20 2.45 1.06
N CYS A 85 -7.05 3.25 0.38
CA CYS A 85 -6.55 4.27 -0.55
C CYS A 85 -5.73 5.35 0.17
N ASP A 86 -6.24 5.81 1.32
CA ASP A 86 -5.58 6.82 2.14
C ASP A 86 -4.30 6.26 2.77
N LEU A 87 -4.33 4.99 3.19
CA LEU A 87 -3.18 4.30 3.78
C LEU A 87 -2.04 4.09 2.79
N MET A 88 -2.36 3.83 1.52
CA MET A 88 -1.38 3.69 0.43
C MET A 88 -0.87 5.03 -0.11
N HIS A 89 -1.41 6.17 0.37
CA HIS A 89 -0.83 7.47 0.07
C HIS A 89 0.61 7.52 0.60
N LYS A 90 1.53 8.11 -0.19
CA LYS A 90 2.98 8.06 0.06
C LYS A 90 3.36 8.47 1.48
N THR A 91 2.73 9.53 1.99
CA THR A 91 2.93 10.04 3.34
C THR A 91 2.52 9.03 4.41
N ASN A 92 1.33 8.43 4.29
CA ASN A 92 0.77 7.53 5.28
C ASN A 92 1.49 6.18 5.27
N LEU A 93 1.76 5.62 4.10
CA LEU A 93 2.59 4.42 3.95
C LEU A 93 3.98 4.63 4.59
N THR A 94 4.61 5.78 4.33
CA THR A 94 5.91 6.13 4.95
C THR A 94 5.80 6.19 6.47
N ARG A 95 4.73 6.77 7.03
CA ARG A 95 4.50 6.80 8.48
C ARG A 95 4.37 5.38 9.05
N SER A 96 3.56 4.51 8.43
CA SER A 96 3.41 3.13 8.87
C SER A 96 4.73 2.35 8.83
N LEU A 97 5.53 2.53 7.76
CA LEU A 97 6.86 1.91 7.64
C LEU A 97 7.85 2.47 8.68
N ASN A 98 7.79 3.77 8.97
CA ASN A 98 8.65 4.39 9.99
C ASN A 98 8.31 3.91 11.40
N VAL A 99 7.03 3.68 11.73
CA VAL A 99 6.63 3.04 13.00
C VAL A 99 7.30 1.68 13.15
N MET A 100 7.27 0.86 12.09
CA MET A 100 7.94 -0.43 12.10
C MET A 100 9.46 -0.31 12.17
N ARG A 101 10.07 0.65 11.48
CA ARG A 101 11.52 0.91 11.54
C ARG A 101 11.99 1.37 12.92
N MET A 102 11.18 2.15 13.65
CA MET A 102 11.51 2.54 15.02
C MET A 102 11.57 1.34 15.96
N LEU A 103 10.70 0.34 15.74
CA LEU A 103 10.69 -0.89 16.51
C LEU A 103 11.76 -1.89 16.02
N PHE A 104 11.90 -2.06 14.71
CA PHE A 104 12.71 -3.10 14.09
C PHE A 104 13.62 -2.50 12.99
N PRO A 105 14.64 -1.71 13.37
CA PRO A 105 15.44 -0.93 12.42
C PRO A 105 16.12 -1.79 11.34
N ASP A 106 16.66 -2.95 11.74
CA ASP A 106 17.38 -3.86 10.85
C ASP A 106 16.46 -4.65 9.90
N GLU A 107 15.16 -4.70 10.20
CA GLU A 107 14.19 -5.47 9.42
C GLU A 107 13.51 -4.63 8.32
N PHE A 108 13.58 -3.29 8.42
CA PHE A 108 12.86 -2.33 7.56
C PHE A 108 13.81 -1.41 6.75
N ASP A 109 14.96 -1.95 6.35
CA ASP A 109 15.99 -1.30 5.54
C ASP A 109 15.72 -1.35 4.01
N PHE A 110 14.57 -1.91 3.61
CA PHE A 110 14.13 -2.06 2.22
C PHE A 110 13.34 -0.84 1.69
N TYR A 111 13.22 0.23 2.48
CA TYR A 111 12.54 1.47 2.09
C TYR A 111 13.50 2.65 2.31
N PRO A 112 13.69 3.59 1.37
CA PRO A 112 14.70 4.63 1.54
C PRO A 112 14.34 5.63 2.66
N LYS A 113 15.35 6.29 3.24
CA LYS A 113 15.11 7.35 4.23
C LYS A 113 14.27 8.46 3.59
N THR A 114 13.24 8.91 4.31
CA THR A 114 12.22 9.83 3.80
C THR A 114 11.91 10.87 4.84
N TRP A 115 11.84 12.13 4.41
CA TRP A 115 11.47 13.30 5.20
C TRP A 115 10.15 13.88 4.69
N PHE A 116 9.34 14.40 5.63
CA PHE A 116 8.06 15.04 5.37
C PHE A 116 8.24 16.56 5.38
N LEU A 117 7.95 17.22 4.26
CA LEU A 117 8.07 18.66 4.14
C LEU A 117 6.69 19.31 4.03
N PRO A 118 6.50 20.49 4.66
CA PRO A 118 7.52 21.35 5.28
C PRO A 118 7.92 20.96 6.72
N GLU A 119 7.32 19.93 7.33
CA GLU A 119 7.44 19.65 8.77
C GLU A 119 8.87 19.32 9.24
N GLN A 120 9.69 18.78 8.35
CA GLN A 120 11.05 18.30 8.65
C GLN A 120 12.10 19.00 7.78
N ILE A 121 11.83 20.23 7.32
CA ILE A 121 12.77 20.94 6.43
C ILE A 121 14.15 21.16 7.09
N GLU A 122 14.19 21.60 8.34
CA GLU A 122 15.44 21.82 9.10
C GLU A 122 16.18 20.49 9.28
N GLN A 123 15.47 19.45 9.74
CA GLN A 123 16.04 18.10 9.90
C GLN A 123 16.59 17.54 8.58
N PHE A 124 15.89 17.75 7.47
CA PHE A 124 16.34 17.31 6.15
C PHE A 124 17.60 18.07 5.72
N GLN A 125 17.66 19.38 5.91
CA GLN A 125 18.82 20.20 5.55
C GLN A 125 20.06 19.79 6.35
N ASP A 126 19.91 19.57 7.67
CA ASP A 126 20.99 19.10 8.54
C ASP A 126 21.46 17.69 8.15
N ASP A 127 20.52 16.77 7.92
CA ASP A 127 20.83 15.39 7.50
C ASP A 127 21.55 15.38 6.14
N ALA A 128 21.05 16.13 5.16
CA ALA A 128 21.63 16.20 3.82
C ALA A 128 23.05 16.77 3.85
N GLU A 129 23.29 17.85 4.61
CA GLU A 129 24.62 18.44 4.76
C GLU A 129 25.59 17.47 5.46
N SER A 130 25.13 16.75 6.47
CA SER A 130 25.92 15.71 7.15
C SER A 130 26.30 14.57 6.20
N ILE A 131 25.34 14.10 5.39
CA ILE A 131 25.54 13.08 4.36
C ILE A 131 26.56 13.57 3.33
N HIS A 132 26.41 14.78 2.78
CA HIS A 132 27.34 15.33 1.79
C HIS A 132 28.74 15.57 2.34
N LYS A 133 28.88 16.00 3.61
CA LYS A 133 30.18 16.08 4.29
C LYS A 133 30.87 14.71 4.34
N ARG A 134 30.12 13.65 4.64
CA ARG A 134 30.63 12.27 4.63
C ARG A 134 31.00 11.83 3.22
N ASP A 135 30.17 12.11 2.21
CA ASP A 135 30.43 11.75 0.82
C ASP A 135 31.73 12.40 0.32
N ARG A 136 31.92 13.70 0.60
CA ARG A 136 33.16 14.43 0.28
C ARG A 136 34.38 13.83 0.97
N ARG A 137 34.30 13.51 2.27
CA ARG A 137 35.40 12.85 3.01
C ARG A 137 35.77 11.49 2.42
N GLN A 138 34.77 10.75 1.91
CA GLN A 138 34.96 9.45 1.30
C GLN A 138 35.22 9.52 -0.21
N HIS A 139 35.38 10.72 -0.78
CA HIS A 139 35.57 10.95 -2.22
C HIS A 139 34.49 10.28 -3.08
N ARG A 140 33.25 10.26 -2.59
CA ARG A 140 32.07 9.72 -3.27
C ARG A 140 31.27 10.83 -3.95
N PRO A 141 30.53 10.52 -5.03
CA PRO A 141 29.52 11.43 -5.57
C PRO A 141 28.53 11.85 -4.49
N LEU A 142 28.01 13.07 -4.59
CA LEU A 142 27.02 13.57 -3.62
C LEU A 142 25.73 12.75 -3.70
N THR A 143 25.27 12.31 -2.54
CA THR A 143 23.98 11.63 -2.40
C THR A 143 22.86 12.47 -3.01
N THR A 144 22.06 11.84 -3.87
CA THR A 144 20.93 12.45 -4.56
C THR A 144 19.63 12.15 -3.81
N PHE A 145 18.71 13.10 -3.81
CA PHE A 145 17.37 12.95 -3.25
C PHE A 145 16.31 13.10 -4.34
N ILE A 146 15.18 12.43 -4.16
CA ILE A 146 14.00 12.51 -5.02
C ILE A 146 12.88 13.20 -4.27
N VAL A 147 12.38 14.29 -4.85
CA VAL A 147 11.24 15.04 -4.31
C VAL A 147 9.96 14.51 -4.96
N LYS A 148 8.98 14.11 -4.16
CA LYS A 148 7.70 13.57 -4.62
C LYS A 148 6.54 14.36 -4.01
N PRO A 149 5.76 15.11 -4.81
CA PRO A 149 4.56 15.78 -4.32
C PRO A 149 3.55 14.79 -3.73
N SER A 150 2.83 15.20 -2.68
CA SER A 150 1.79 14.37 -2.05
C SER A 150 0.71 13.99 -3.05
N ASP A 151 0.10 14.99 -3.72
CA ASP A 151 -1.01 14.80 -4.65
C ASP A 151 -0.58 14.32 -6.05
N GLY A 152 0.73 14.19 -6.29
CA GLY A 152 1.26 13.74 -7.57
C GLY A 152 0.95 12.27 -7.81
N SER A 153 0.35 11.94 -8.94
CA SER A 153 0.28 10.57 -9.47
C SER A 153 1.04 10.50 -10.78
N GLU A 154 1.33 9.28 -11.27
CA GLU A 154 1.88 9.07 -12.62
C GLU A 154 3.24 9.74 -12.90
N GLY A 155 4.01 10.06 -11.85
CA GLY A 155 5.30 10.74 -11.96
C GLY A 155 5.22 12.26 -12.05
N ALA A 156 4.03 12.85 -11.98
CA ALA A 156 3.86 14.30 -12.11
C ALA A 156 4.52 15.07 -10.95
N GLY A 157 5.37 16.05 -11.29
CA GLY A 157 6.05 16.92 -10.34
C GLY A 157 7.18 16.27 -9.56
N ILE A 158 7.61 15.06 -9.94
CA ILE A 158 8.79 14.41 -9.36
C ILE A 158 10.06 15.00 -9.98
N TYR A 159 11.04 15.34 -9.16
CA TYR A 159 12.34 15.81 -9.61
C TYR A 159 13.46 15.36 -8.64
N LEU A 160 14.70 15.40 -9.12
CA LEU A 160 15.88 15.06 -8.34
C LEU A 160 16.63 16.31 -7.88
N ILE A 161 17.23 16.23 -6.69
CA ILE A 161 18.06 17.29 -6.12
C ILE A 161 19.34 16.71 -5.50
N GLN A 162 20.41 17.48 -5.58
CA GLN A 162 21.62 17.29 -4.77
C GLN A 162 21.88 18.48 -3.83
N ASP A 163 21.13 19.58 -3.99
CA ASP A 163 21.16 20.73 -3.08
C ASP A 163 19.88 20.70 -2.24
N SER A 164 20.03 20.63 -0.91
CA SER A 164 18.90 20.56 0.02
C SER A 164 18.05 21.84 0.02
N THR A 165 18.59 22.97 -0.45
CA THR A 165 17.83 24.22 -0.59
C THR A 165 16.81 24.17 -1.73
N HIS A 166 17.03 23.30 -2.72
CA HIS A 166 16.16 23.13 -3.89
C HIS A 166 14.94 22.23 -3.64
N CYS A 167 14.67 21.83 -2.38
CA CYS A 167 13.52 21.00 -2.04
C CYS A 167 12.19 21.79 -1.92
N SER A 168 12.24 23.12 -1.94
CA SER A 168 11.07 23.95 -1.60
C SER A 168 9.98 23.90 -2.66
N VAL A 169 8.83 23.32 -2.31
CA VAL A 169 7.57 23.46 -3.06
C VAL A 169 6.64 24.35 -2.25
N PRO A 170 6.40 25.62 -2.65
CA PRO A 170 5.60 26.56 -1.87
C PRO A 170 4.20 26.02 -1.57
N ASN A 171 3.80 26.05 -0.29
CA ASN A 171 2.45 25.75 0.18
C ASN A 171 1.89 24.36 -0.21
N ARG A 172 2.74 23.36 -0.46
CA ARG A 172 2.27 21.98 -0.74
C ARG A 172 3.07 20.93 0.04
N PRO A 173 2.41 20.09 0.84
CA PRO A 173 3.05 18.95 1.49
C PRO A 173 3.67 18.02 0.45
N HIS A 174 4.88 17.54 0.72
CA HIS A 174 5.57 16.60 -0.15
C HIS A 174 6.56 15.78 0.67
N ILE A 175 7.08 14.71 0.07
CA ILE A 175 8.16 13.93 0.66
C ILE A 175 9.46 14.16 -0.10
N VAL A 176 10.56 14.23 0.64
CA VAL A 176 11.90 14.11 0.10
C VAL A 176 12.42 12.74 0.52
N GLN A 177 12.99 11.98 -0.41
CA GLN A 177 13.45 10.62 -0.16
C GLN A 177 14.84 10.41 -0.75
N GLU A 178 15.68 9.61 -0.11
CA GLU A 178 16.96 9.20 -0.70
C GLU A 178 16.73 8.50 -2.06
N TYR A 179 17.47 8.90 -3.09
CA TYR A 179 17.38 8.30 -4.42
C TYR A 179 18.29 7.09 -4.52
N ILE A 180 17.79 5.99 -5.10
CA ILE A 180 18.59 4.80 -5.38
C ILE A 180 19.38 5.03 -6.67
N ASP A 181 20.67 5.32 -6.52
CA ASP A 181 21.63 5.69 -7.57
C ASP A 181 22.33 4.50 -8.23
N ARG A 182 22.25 3.30 -7.62
CA ARG A 182 22.75 2.04 -8.16
C ARG A 182 21.62 1.02 -8.39
N PRO A 183 20.67 1.31 -9.30
CA PRO A 183 19.66 0.34 -9.68
C PRO A 183 20.29 -0.79 -10.51
N LEU A 184 19.69 -1.97 -10.48
CA LEU A 184 19.94 -2.99 -11.48
C LEU A 184 19.50 -2.47 -12.84
N LEU A 185 20.39 -2.57 -13.81
CA LEU A 185 20.14 -2.18 -15.19
C LEU A 185 19.97 -3.43 -16.06
N MET A 186 19.19 -3.29 -17.12
CA MET A 186 19.13 -4.30 -18.18
C MET A 186 19.29 -3.59 -19.51
N ASN A 187 20.33 -3.96 -20.25
CA ASN A 187 20.73 -3.29 -21.50
C ASN A 187 20.91 -1.77 -21.29
N GLY A 188 21.51 -1.37 -20.16
CA GLY A 188 21.72 0.03 -19.80
C GLY A 188 20.47 0.78 -19.32
N LEU A 189 19.27 0.18 -19.34
CA LEU A 189 18.04 0.84 -18.94
C LEU A 189 17.67 0.53 -17.49
N LYS A 190 17.28 1.58 -16.76
CA LYS A 190 16.63 1.44 -15.44
C LYS A 190 15.25 0.82 -15.61
N PHE A 191 14.84 -0.04 -14.69
CA PHE A 191 13.50 -0.60 -14.68
C PHE A 191 12.95 -0.75 -13.27
N ASP A 192 11.64 -0.85 -13.16
CA ASP A 192 10.96 -1.19 -11.92
C ASP A 192 9.95 -2.32 -12.15
N ILE A 193 9.64 -3.04 -11.07
CA ILE A 193 8.82 -4.25 -11.07
C ILE A 193 7.50 -3.95 -10.36
N ARG A 194 6.40 -4.04 -11.12
CA ARG A 194 5.05 -4.07 -10.60
C ARG A 194 4.63 -5.49 -10.26
N ILE A 195 4.43 -5.76 -8.97
CA ILE A 195 3.95 -7.03 -8.45
C ILE A 195 2.52 -6.90 -7.94
N TYR A 196 1.68 -7.88 -8.22
CA TYR A 196 0.29 -7.91 -7.74
C TYR A 196 0.16 -8.79 -6.49
N VAL A 197 -0.47 -8.24 -5.46
CA VAL A 197 -0.71 -8.92 -4.18
C VAL A 197 -2.20 -8.86 -3.87
N LEU A 198 -2.79 -9.99 -3.46
CA LEU A 198 -4.17 -10.09 -3.00
C LEU A 198 -4.19 -10.24 -1.48
N ILE A 199 -4.75 -9.24 -0.79
CA ILE A 199 -5.18 -9.41 0.60
C ILE A 199 -6.57 -10.04 0.56
N LEU A 200 -6.69 -11.31 0.94
CA LEU A 200 -7.94 -12.06 0.83
C LEU A 200 -8.87 -11.83 2.03
N LYS A 201 -8.28 -11.65 3.21
CA LYS A 201 -8.96 -11.45 4.50
C LYS A 201 -7.96 -10.96 5.58
N LEU A 202 -8.48 -10.33 6.64
CA LEU A 202 -7.70 -9.80 7.77
C LEU A 202 -7.78 -10.67 9.03
N ASP A 203 -8.74 -11.60 9.10
CA ASP A 203 -8.94 -12.45 10.28
C ASP A 203 -9.32 -13.91 9.90
N PRO A 204 -8.39 -14.86 10.00
CA PRO A 204 -6.94 -14.63 10.11
C PRO A 204 -6.40 -13.96 8.84
N LEU A 205 -5.31 -13.20 8.96
CA LEU A 205 -4.66 -12.54 7.82
C LEU A 205 -4.25 -13.57 6.77
N GLU A 206 -4.70 -13.36 5.52
CA GLU A 206 -4.30 -14.20 4.39
C GLU A 206 -3.91 -13.32 3.20
N VAL A 207 -2.65 -13.43 2.79
CA VAL A 207 -2.04 -12.64 1.72
C VAL A 207 -1.52 -13.59 0.65
N LEU A 208 -1.85 -13.30 -0.61
CA LEU A 208 -1.42 -14.08 -1.75
C LEU A 208 -0.62 -13.22 -2.72
N LEU A 209 0.54 -13.72 -3.13
CA LEU A 209 1.39 -13.16 -4.17
C LEU A 209 0.99 -13.75 -5.53
N TYR A 210 0.79 -12.90 -6.52
CA TYR A 210 0.67 -13.35 -7.90
C TYR A 210 2.06 -13.62 -8.47
N ASP A 211 2.25 -14.76 -9.13
CA ASP A 211 3.56 -15.19 -9.64
C ASP A 211 3.99 -14.52 -10.93
N GLU A 212 3.16 -13.63 -11.48
CA GLU A 212 3.47 -12.80 -12.64
C GLU A 212 3.31 -11.31 -12.29
N GLY A 213 3.92 -10.45 -13.09
CA GLY A 213 3.91 -9.00 -12.90
C GLY A 213 4.28 -8.25 -14.16
N LEU A 214 4.36 -6.92 -14.05
CA LEU A 214 4.81 -6.05 -15.14
C LEU A 214 6.16 -5.46 -14.80
N VAL A 215 7.08 -5.47 -15.75
CA VAL A 215 8.35 -4.74 -15.63
C VAL A 215 8.31 -3.56 -16.59
N ARG A 216 8.62 -2.37 -16.08
CA ARG A 216 8.57 -1.11 -16.83
C ARG A 216 9.96 -0.55 -16.95
N PHE A 217 10.42 -0.35 -18.18
CA PHE A 217 11.72 0.20 -18.48
C PHE A 217 11.63 1.71 -18.70
N ALA A 218 12.66 2.41 -18.23
CA ALA A 218 13.04 3.72 -18.74
C ALA A 218 13.33 3.65 -20.25
N THR A 219 13.36 4.80 -20.91
CA THR A 219 13.57 4.88 -22.37
C THR A 219 14.90 5.52 -22.76
N VAL A 220 15.66 6.00 -21.78
CA VAL A 220 17.00 6.55 -21.93
C VAL A 220 17.98 5.74 -21.08
N ASN A 221 19.17 5.46 -21.61
CA ASN A 221 20.22 4.74 -20.90
C ASN A 221 20.59 5.44 -19.60
N TYR A 222 20.63 4.67 -18.52
CA TYR A 222 20.91 5.15 -17.20
C TYR A 222 22.35 5.63 -17.07
N GLN A 223 22.50 6.80 -16.45
CA GLN A 223 23.76 7.30 -15.95
C GLN A 223 23.59 7.64 -14.46
N PRO A 224 24.63 7.44 -13.63
CA PRO A 224 24.60 7.89 -12.25
C PRO A 224 24.18 9.37 -12.15
N PRO A 225 23.35 9.75 -11.17
CA PRO A 225 22.88 11.12 -11.03
C PRO A 225 24.04 12.11 -10.87
N SER A 226 23.98 13.19 -11.62
CA SER A 226 24.88 14.33 -11.57
C SER A 226 24.10 15.60 -11.92
N THR A 227 24.64 16.76 -11.58
CA THR A 227 24.05 18.06 -11.91
C THR A 227 23.71 18.22 -13.40
N LYS A 228 24.36 17.45 -14.29
CA LYS A 228 24.11 17.46 -15.75
C LYS A 228 22.88 16.65 -16.18
N ASN A 229 22.42 15.68 -15.40
CA ASN A 229 21.36 14.75 -15.82
C ASN A 229 20.17 14.66 -14.84
N LEU A 230 20.16 15.37 -13.71
CA LEU A 230 19.03 15.34 -12.75
C LEU A 230 17.65 15.63 -13.38
N HIS A 231 17.63 16.39 -14.49
CA HIS A 231 16.42 16.76 -15.21
C HIS A 231 15.94 15.70 -16.23
N GLU A 232 16.74 14.67 -16.50
CA GLU A 232 16.47 13.62 -17.49
C GLU A 232 15.43 12.61 -16.97
N ALA A 233 14.16 13.01 -16.96
CA ALA A 233 13.07 12.22 -16.39
C ALA A 233 12.91 10.84 -17.06
N PHE A 234 13.12 10.73 -18.38
CA PHE A 234 13.03 9.48 -19.15
C PHE A 234 14.14 8.47 -18.82
N MET A 235 15.19 8.91 -18.12
CA MET A 235 16.29 8.08 -17.61
C MET A 235 16.01 7.62 -16.18
N HIS A 236 15.60 8.57 -15.32
CA HIS A 236 15.51 8.34 -13.88
C HIS A 236 14.15 7.80 -13.40
N LEU A 237 13.08 7.98 -14.18
CA LEU A 237 11.71 7.56 -13.85
C LEU A 237 11.21 6.49 -14.84
N THR A 238 10.60 5.43 -14.31
CA THR A 238 10.14 4.26 -15.10
C THR A 238 8.63 4.27 -15.35
N ASN A 239 7.92 5.31 -14.91
CA ASN A 239 6.47 5.39 -15.03
C ASN A 239 6.02 5.26 -16.50
N TYR A 240 5.06 4.38 -16.75
CA TYR A 240 4.48 4.15 -18.08
C TYR A 240 3.89 5.43 -18.69
N SER A 241 3.14 6.20 -17.90
CA SER A 241 2.53 7.49 -18.26
C SER A 241 3.54 8.50 -18.81
N LEU A 242 4.77 8.48 -18.32
CA LEU A 242 5.88 9.29 -18.81
C LEU A 242 6.49 8.64 -20.05
N ASN A 243 7.04 7.44 -19.89
CA ASN A 243 7.87 6.81 -20.92
C ASN A 243 7.11 6.48 -22.20
N LYS A 244 5.80 6.26 -22.18
CA LYS A 244 4.98 6.06 -23.39
C LYS A 244 5.01 7.26 -24.36
N ARG A 245 5.43 8.44 -23.88
CA ARG A 245 5.57 9.66 -24.68
C ARG A 245 6.95 9.79 -25.32
N SER A 246 7.90 8.94 -24.94
CA SER A 246 9.23 8.90 -25.55
C SER A 246 9.17 8.25 -26.92
N THR A 247 9.90 8.80 -27.88
CA THR A 247 10.06 8.22 -29.22
C THR A 247 10.78 6.86 -29.18
N SER A 248 11.56 6.61 -28.14
CA SER A 248 12.26 5.34 -27.91
C SER A 248 11.39 4.28 -27.22
N TYR A 249 10.11 4.56 -26.94
CA TYR A 249 9.23 3.60 -26.29
C TYR A 249 8.82 2.48 -27.26
N LYS A 250 9.15 1.24 -26.89
CA LYS A 250 8.81 0.05 -27.67
C LYS A 250 7.58 -0.63 -27.10
N HIS A 251 6.45 -0.52 -27.80
CA HIS A 251 5.26 -1.32 -27.52
C HIS A 251 5.53 -2.79 -27.83
N ALA A 252 5.05 -3.68 -26.97
CA ALA A 252 5.15 -5.11 -27.23
C ALA A 252 4.11 -5.53 -28.27
N LEU A 253 4.56 -6.22 -29.32
CA LEU A 253 3.69 -6.79 -30.35
C LEU A 253 3.02 -8.09 -29.87
N ASP A 254 3.72 -8.83 -29.02
CA ASP A 254 3.21 -10.06 -28.40
C ASP A 254 3.67 -10.17 -26.93
N GLU A 255 3.14 -11.18 -26.24
CA GLU A 255 3.37 -11.38 -24.83
C GLU A 255 4.71 -12.06 -24.47
N LYS A 256 5.57 -12.33 -25.45
CA LYS A 256 6.88 -13.00 -25.35
C LYS A 256 8.05 -12.09 -25.72
N GLN A 257 7.77 -10.91 -26.27
CA GLN A 257 8.80 -9.96 -26.71
C GLN A 257 9.74 -9.56 -25.56
N THR A 258 11.05 -9.67 -25.83
CA THR A 258 12.11 -9.55 -24.83
C THR A 258 12.81 -8.18 -24.83
N ASP A 259 12.50 -7.30 -25.78
CA ASP A 259 13.12 -5.97 -25.92
C ASP A 259 12.13 -4.81 -25.76
N ALA A 260 10.84 -5.07 -25.52
CA ALA A 260 9.81 -4.06 -25.31
C ALA A 260 10.03 -3.23 -24.04
N SER A 261 9.52 -2.00 -23.98
CA SER A 261 9.65 -1.10 -22.81
C SER A 261 8.70 -1.48 -21.65
N LYS A 262 7.77 -2.41 -21.89
CA LYS A 262 6.93 -3.06 -20.88
C LYS A 262 6.99 -4.57 -21.13
N ARG A 263 7.35 -5.35 -20.12
CA ARG A 263 7.54 -6.81 -20.23
C ARG A 263 6.85 -7.55 -19.10
N LYS A 264 6.66 -8.86 -19.27
CA LYS A 264 6.30 -9.76 -18.17
C LYS A 264 7.47 -9.93 -17.22
N LEU A 265 7.15 -10.10 -15.93
CA LEU A 265 8.14 -10.40 -14.90
C LEU A 265 8.80 -11.77 -15.13
N SER A 266 8.07 -12.78 -15.60
CA SER A 266 8.67 -14.08 -15.95
C SER A 266 9.76 -13.99 -17.03
N ILE A 267 9.56 -13.16 -18.05
CA ILE A 267 10.55 -12.92 -19.11
C ILE A 267 11.79 -12.26 -18.52
N VAL A 268 11.60 -11.22 -17.71
CA VAL A 268 12.71 -10.50 -17.07
C VAL A 268 13.48 -11.41 -16.12
N TRP A 269 12.81 -12.28 -15.36
CA TRP A 269 13.50 -13.29 -14.55
C TRP A 269 14.31 -14.27 -15.38
N SER A 270 13.80 -14.68 -16.55
CA SER A 270 14.56 -15.52 -17.48
C SER A 270 15.79 -14.81 -18.02
N GLN A 271 15.67 -13.51 -18.36
CA GLN A 271 16.80 -12.69 -18.82
C GLN A 271 17.84 -12.52 -17.71
N LEU A 272 17.42 -12.26 -16.48
CA LEU A 272 18.31 -12.16 -15.33
C LEU A 272 18.97 -13.51 -14.98
N GLY A 273 18.28 -14.64 -15.20
CA GLY A 273 18.86 -15.97 -15.02
C GLY A 273 19.99 -16.32 -15.99
N GLN A 274 20.20 -15.52 -17.05
CA GLN A 274 21.37 -15.63 -17.92
C GLN A 274 22.59 -14.86 -17.36
N LEU A 275 22.34 -13.91 -16.45
CA LEU A 275 23.37 -13.01 -15.88
C LEU A 275 23.75 -13.37 -14.44
N PHE A 276 22.83 -14.00 -13.70
CA PHE A 276 22.98 -14.35 -12.30
C PHE A 276 22.71 -15.83 -12.08
N SER A 277 23.28 -16.39 -11.02
CA SER A 277 23.02 -17.78 -10.64
C SER A 277 21.57 -17.98 -10.21
N THR A 278 21.07 -19.21 -10.37
CA THR A 278 19.73 -19.59 -9.89
C THR A 278 19.52 -19.27 -8.41
N ASN A 279 20.55 -19.43 -7.57
CA ASN A 279 20.47 -19.15 -6.14
C ASN A 279 20.27 -17.65 -5.85
N GLU A 280 21.02 -16.78 -6.54
CA GLU A 280 20.87 -15.32 -6.41
C GLU A 280 19.45 -14.86 -6.81
N ILE A 281 18.92 -15.41 -7.90
CA ILE A 281 17.56 -15.08 -8.37
C ILE A 281 16.49 -15.56 -7.39
N GLU A 282 16.59 -16.79 -6.87
CA GLU A 282 15.63 -17.29 -5.88
C GLU A 282 15.73 -16.54 -4.55
N GLN A 283 16.93 -16.13 -4.13
CA GLN A 283 17.13 -15.26 -2.97
C GLN A 283 16.46 -13.89 -3.16
N ALA A 284 16.62 -13.27 -4.34
CA ALA A 284 15.95 -12.01 -4.67
C ALA A 284 14.42 -12.13 -4.61
N LYS A 285 13.86 -13.22 -5.14
CA LYS A 285 12.42 -13.51 -5.06
C LYS A 285 11.95 -13.72 -3.62
N GLU A 286 12.76 -14.35 -2.76
CA GLU A 286 12.42 -14.51 -1.35
C GLU A 286 12.47 -13.18 -0.60
N MET A 287 13.51 -12.37 -0.82
CA MET A 287 13.59 -11.01 -0.26
C MET A 287 12.39 -10.15 -0.67
N ILE A 288 11.88 -10.29 -1.90
CA ILE A 288 10.64 -9.64 -2.35
C ILE A 288 9.43 -10.09 -1.54
N LYS A 289 9.27 -11.40 -1.27
CA LYS A 289 8.16 -11.91 -0.44
C LYS A 289 8.25 -11.38 0.99
N GLU A 290 9.46 -11.33 1.56
CA GLU A 290 9.68 -10.79 2.89
C GLU A 290 9.32 -9.29 2.95
N LEU A 291 9.78 -8.51 1.97
CA LEU A 291 9.45 -7.09 1.81
C LEU A 291 7.93 -6.88 1.77
N ILE A 292 7.22 -7.69 0.97
CA ILE A 292 5.76 -7.62 0.87
C ILE A 292 5.11 -7.93 2.22
N ASN A 293 5.47 -9.04 2.86
CA ASN A 293 4.92 -9.44 4.16
C ASN A 293 5.16 -8.35 5.23
N LYS A 294 6.38 -7.83 5.34
CA LYS A 294 6.73 -6.75 6.27
C LYS A 294 5.95 -5.47 6.01
N THR A 295 5.76 -5.11 4.73
CA THR A 295 4.95 -3.95 4.34
C THR A 295 3.48 -4.14 4.71
N ILE A 296 2.91 -5.34 4.49
CA ILE A 296 1.54 -5.66 4.93
C ILE A 296 1.40 -5.54 6.44
N LEU A 297 2.36 -6.08 7.21
CA LEU A 297 2.35 -5.98 8.67
C LEU A 297 2.44 -4.54 9.16
N ALA A 298 3.18 -3.67 8.46
CA ALA A 298 3.27 -2.25 8.79
C ALA A 298 1.91 -1.53 8.67
N ILE A 299 1.12 -1.85 7.65
CA ILE A 299 -0.16 -1.17 7.37
C ILE A 299 -1.36 -1.82 8.08
N LEU A 300 -1.20 -3.09 8.49
CA LEU A 300 -2.25 -3.89 9.10
C LEU A 300 -2.95 -3.26 10.31
N PRO A 301 -2.26 -2.58 11.25
CA PRO A 301 -2.88 -2.00 12.44
C PRO A 301 -3.91 -0.92 12.07
N GLU A 302 -3.51 0.04 11.23
CA GLU A 302 -4.37 1.13 10.79
C GLU A 302 -5.50 0.62 9.90
N LEU A 303 -5.20 -0.35 9.01
CA LEU A 303 -6.21 -1.01 8.20
C LEU A 303 -7.30 -1.67 9.05
N ARG A 304 -6.94 -2.29 10.18
CA ARG A 304 -7.94 -2.85 11.11
C ARG A 304 -8.76 -1.80 11.82
N VAL A 305 -8.16 -0.69 12.23
CA VAL A 305 -8.91 0.45 12.81
C VAL A 305 -9.93 0.98 11.81
N GLN A 306 -9.51 1.23 10.57
CA GLN A 306 -10.40 1.71 9.49
C GLN A 306 -11.51 0.68 9.16
N TYR A 307 -11.15 -0.60 9.09
CA TYR A 307 -12.11 -1.68 8.88
C TYR A 307 -13.16 -1.74 9.99
N ALA A 308 -12.73 -1.65 11.25
CA ALA A 308 -13.60 -1.72 12.43
C ALA A 308 -14.53 -0.49 12.56
N SER A 309 -14.11 0.67 12.07
CA SER A 309 -14.90 1.91 12.08
C SER A 309 -16.04 1.89 11.06
N GLU A 310 -15.87 1.18 9.94
CA GLU A 310 -16.82 1.19 8.82
C GLU A 310 -17.69 -0.08 8.77
N LEU A 311 -17.19 -1.18 9.31
CA LEU A 311 -17.88 -2.47 9.30
C LEU A 311 -18.07 -2.98 10.74
N PRO A 312 -19.27 -3.49 11.08
CA PRO A 312 -19.52 -4.03 12.40
C PRO A 312 -18.50 -5.12 12.74
N ILE A 313 -17.88 -4.99 13.91
CA ILE A 313 -16.96 -5.99 14.49
C ILE A 313 -17.79 -7.20 14.94
N THR A 314 -18.35 -7.92 13.97
CA THR A 314 -19.02 -9.20 14.19
C THR A 314 -18.09 -10.31 13.74
N ARG A 315 -18.04 -11.35 14.56
CA ARG A 315 -16.98 -12.34 14.68
C ARG A 315 -16.51 -13.12 13.45
N LYS A 316 -17.12 -12.93 12.29
CA LYS A 316 -16.97 -13.87 11.17
C LYS A 316 -16.91 -13.24 9.79
N GLN A 317 -16.99 -11.92 9.62
CA GLN A 317 -17.20 -11.38 8.28
C GLN A 317 -15.92 -10.80 7.68
N ASN A 318 -15.16 -11.64 7.00
CA ASN A 318 -14.18 -11.22 5.99
C ASN A 318 -14.91 -10.71 4.75
N ARG A 319 -15.40 -9.47 4.81
CA ARG A 319 -16.22 -8.87 3.74
C ARG A 319 -15.34 -8.34 2.62
N CYS A 320 -14.16 -7.86 2.96
CA CYS A 320 -13.28 -7.22 1.99
C CYS A 320 -12.19 -8.18 1.51
N PHE A 321 -11.77 -7.95 0.28
CA PHE A 321 -10.52 -8.45 -0.31
C PHE A 321 -10.00 -7.33 -1.20
N GLN A 322 -8.71 -7.30 -1.52
CA GLN A 322 -8.21 -6.26 -2.42
C GLN A 322 -6.95 -6.69 -3.13
N ILE A 323 -6.90 -6.44 -4.44
CA ILE A 323 -5.69 -6.51 -5.24
C ILE A 323 -4.98 -5.16 -5.07
N ILE A 324 -3.72 -5.20 -4.64
CA ILE A 324 -2.83 -4.05 -4.53
C ILE A 324 -1.58 -4.28 -5.39
N GLY A 325 -0.96 -3.20 -5.87
CA GLY A 325 0.22 -3.25 -6.71
C GLY A 325 1.46 -2.74 -5.98
N PHE A 326 2.48 -3.55 -5.84
CA PHE A 326 3.78 -3.15 -5.29
C PHE A 326 4.70 -2.69 -6.42
N ASP A 327 5.38 -1.56 -6.22
CA ASP A 327 6.39 -1.04 -7.14
C ASP A 327 7.75 -1.23 -6.47
N ILE A 328 8.57 -2.11 -7.04
CA ILE A 328 9.84 -2.53 -6.46
C ILE A 328 10.97 -2.26 -7.45
N LEU A 329 12.06 -1.70 -6.94
CA LEU A 329 13.33 -1.57 -7.65
C LEU A 329 14.31 -2.62 -7.15
N LEU A 330 15.06 -3.27 -8.04
CA LEU A 330 16.22 -4.07 -7.62
C LEU A 330 17.46 -3.19 -7.67
N THR A 331 18.33 -3.26 -6.66
CA THR A 331 19.69 -2.70 -6.75
C THR A 331 20.58 -3.58 -7.61
N ASP A 332 21.74 -3.07 -7.99
CA ASP A 332 22.81 -3.82 -8.67
C ASP A 332 23.30 -5.07 -7.90
N GLN A 333 22.97 -5.20 -6.60
CA GLN A 333 23.17 -6.42 -5.80
C GLN A 333 21.89 -7.27 -5.62
N LEU A 334 20.89 -7.11 -6.49
CA LEU A 334 19.60 -7.82 -6.42
C LEU A 334 18.80 -7.60 -5.13
N LYS A 335 19.12 -6.56 -4.35
CA LYS A 335 18.34 -6.20 -3.16
C LYS A 335 17.06 -5.49 -3.59
N PRO A 336 15.86 -5.95 -3.16
CA PRO A 336 14.62 -5.25 -3.47
C PRO A 336 14.42 -4.04 -2.57
N ILE A 337 14.05 -2.92 -3.19
CA ILE A 337 13.70 -1.66 -2.55
C ILE A 337 12.25 -1.32 -2.91
N LEU A 338 11.43 -1.05 -1.91
CA LEU A 338 10.05 -0.61 -2.10
C LEU A 338 10.04 0.85 -2.56
N LEU A 339 9.37 1.14 -3.67
CA LEU A 339 9.18 2.51 -4.17
C LEU A 339 7.84 3.11 -3.73
N GLU A 340 6.76 2.35 -3.94
CA GLU A 340 5.39 2.72 -3.57
C GLU A 340 4.50 1.47 -3.54
N VAL A 341 3.32 1.60 -2.93
CA VAL A 341 2.25 0.61 -3.03
C VAL A 341 0.99 1.30 -3.54
N ASN A 342 0.38 0.71 -4.55
CA ASN A 342 -0.79 1.21 -5.24
C ASN A 342 -2.04 0.46 -4.74
N ALA A 343 -2.94 1.16 -4.04
CA ALA A 343 -4.22 0.58 -3.58
C ALA A 343 -5.13 0.12 -4.75
N ASN A 344 -5.01 0.81 -5.89
CA ASN A 344 -5.85 0.64 -7.07
C ASN A 344 -4.97 0.49 -8.32
N PRO A 345 -4.19 -0.59 -8.45
CA PRO A 345 -3.37 -0.76 -9.63
C PRO A 345 -4.27 -0.86 -10.87
N SER A 346 -3.88 -0.23 -11.97
CA SER A 346 -4.66 -0.28 -13.21
C SER A 346 -4.85 -1.71 -13.69
N LEU A 347 -6.12 -2.10 -13.89
CA LEU A 347 -6.51 -3.39 -14.50
C LEU A 347 -6.97 -3.23 -15.95
N ARG A 348 -6.71 -2.07 -16.58
CA ARG A 348 -6.91 -1.89 -18.03
C ARG A 348 -6.10 -2.90 -18.83
N ILE A 349 -6.67 -3.43 -19.90
CA ILE A 349 -6.04 -4.44 -20.78
C ILE A 349 -5.70 -3.87 -22.16
N ASP A 350 -5.76 -2.56 -22.27
CA ASP A 350 -5.65 -1.75 -23.47
C ASP A 350 -4.73 -0.55 -23.22
N PHE A 351 -4.32 0.12 -24.28
CA PHE A 351 -3.55 1.35 -24.22
C PHE A 351 -4.00 2.35 -25.27
N ASP A 352 -3.85 3.62 -24.93
CA ASP A 352 -4.18 4.73 -25.83
C ASP A 352 -2.90 5.26 -26.48
N HIS A 353 -2.94 5.44 -27.79
CA HIS A 353 -1.87 6.06 -28.58
C HIS A 353 -2.46 6.99 -29.65
N VAL A 354 -1.62 7.84 -30.23
CA VAL A 354 -1.99 8.68 -31.37
C VAL A 354 -1.47 8.00 -32.63
N ASN A 355 -2.36 7.70 -33.57
CA ASN A 355 -1.96 7.07 -34.83
C ASN A 355 -1.32 8.08 -35.79
N GLU A 356 -0.82 7.60 -36.95
CA GLU A 356 -0.18 8.44 -37.98
C GLU A 356 -1.08 9.60 -38.48
N ALA A 357 -2.40 9.45 -38.37
CA ALA A 357 -3.37 10.47 -38.74
C ALA A 357 -3.67 11.48 -37.61
N GLY A 358 -2.93 11.45 -36.50
CA GLY A 358 -3.14 12.34 -35.36
C GLY A 358 -4.38 12.02 -34.51
N LYS A 359 -5.02 10.86 -34.73
CA LYS A 359 -6.23 10.45 -34.01
C LYS A 359 -5.87 9.61 -32.79
N PHE A 360 -6.54 9.87 -31.66
CA PHE A 360 -6.47 9.01 -30.48
C PHE A 360 -7.16 7.67 -30.77
N VAL A 361 -6.42 6.58 -30.61
CA VAL A 361 -6.88 5.20 -30.79
C VAL A 361 -6.56 4.40 -29.53
N THR A 362 -7.47 3.53 -29.15
CA THR A 362 -7.31 2.57 -28.05
C THR A 362 -7.12 1.17 -28.66
N GLU A 363 -6.02 0.51 -28.30
CA GLU A 363 -5.68 -0.82 -28.78
C GLU A 363 -5.50 -1.83 -27.64
N PRO A 364 -5.83 -3.12 -27.85
CA PRO A 364 -5.56 -4.17 -26.88
C PRO A 364 -4.05 -4.31 -26.60
N SER A 365 -3.69 -4.53 -25.34
CA SER A 365 -2.33 -4.86 -24.90
C SER A 365 -2.27 -6.35 -24.56
N ALA A 366 -1.60 -7.14 -25.41
CA ALA A 366 -1.45 -8.58 -25.21
C ALA A 366 -0.82 -8.93 -23.84
N ILE A 367 0.17 -8.15 -23.41
CA ILE A 367 0.82 -8.32 -22.10
C ILE A 367 -0.15 -8.01 -20.95
N ASP A 368 -0.84 -6.86 -21.03
CA ASP A 368 -1.74 -6.44 -19.95
C ASP A 368 -2.96 -7.39 -19.85
N GLU A 369 -3.55 -7.80 -20.97
CA GLU A 369 -4.64 -8.79 -21.00
C GLU A 369 -4.23 -10.12 -20.35
N ASP A 370 -3.13 -10.71 -20.82
CA ASP A 370 -2.68 -12.02 -20.37
C ASP A 370 -2.33 -12.05 -18.86
N ILE A 371 -1.77 -10.96 -18.31
CA ILE A 371 -1.49 -10.84 -16.88
C ILE A 371 -2.77 -10.57 -16.09
N LYS A 372 -3.52 -9.53 -16.45
CA LYS A 372 -4.60 -8.99 -15.61
C LYS A 372 -5.84 -9.87 -15.66
N LYS A 373 -6.15 -10.47 -16.81
CA LYS A 373 -7.25 -11.42 -16.93
C LYS A 373 -7.02 -12.64 -16.03
N SER A 374 -5.81 -13.22 -16.06
CA SER A 374 -5.47 -14.36 -15.20
C SER A 374 -5.47 -13.99 -13.71
N LEU A 375 -4.95 -12.81 -13.35
CA LEU A 375 -5.00 -12.29 -11.98
C LEU A 375 -6.45 -12.14 -11.46
N VAL A 376 -7.33 -11.51 -12.24
CA VAL A 376 -8.74 -11.29 -11.87
C VAL A 376 -9.48 -12.62 -11.77
N LEU A 377 -9.26 -13.52 -12.74
CA LEU A 377 -9.83 -14.87 -12.75
C LEU A 377 -9.48 -15.65 -11.48
N GLU A 378 -8.19 -15.71 -11.13
CA GLU A 378 -7.72 -16.40 -9.93
C GLU A 378 -8.24 -15.74 -8.65
N THR A 379 -8.31 -14.40 -8.61
CA THR A 379 -8.89 -13.66 -7.48
C THR A 379 -10.35 -14.06 -7.24
N LEU A 380 -11.18 -14.05 -8.29
CA LEU A 380 -12.59 -14.43 -8.20
C LEU A 380 -12.76 -15.86 -7.67
N LYS A 381 -11.98 -16.83 -8.20
CA LYS A 381 -11.99 -18.23 -7.73
C LYS A 381 -11.64 -18.33 -6.25
N ARG A 382 -10.59 -17.63 -5.78
CA ARG A 382 -10.14 -17.62 -4.37
C ARG A 382 -11.21 -17.04 -3.44
N VAL A 383 -11.82 -15.93 -3.83
CA VAL A 383 -12.88 -15.26 -3.06
C VAL A 383 -14.08 -16.17 -2.83
N ILE A 384 -14.59 -16.85 -3.88
CA ILE A 384 -15.73 -17.75 -3.74
C ILE A 384 -15.35 -19.05 -3.00
N LYS A 385 -14.15 -19.60 -3.19
CA LYS A 385 -13.67 -20.76 -2.41
C LYS A 385 -13.65 -20.43 -0.91
N CYS A 386 -13.12 -19.25 -0.55
CA CYS A 386 -13.13 -18.76 0.83
C CYS A 386 -14.55 -18.64 1.40
N LYS A 387 -15.51 -18.17 0.58
CA LYS A 387 -16.93 -18.09 0.96
C LYS A 387 -17.57 -19.47 1.18
N ARG A 388 -17.22 -20.46 0.36
CA ARG A 388 -17.76 -21.85 0.45
C ARG A 388 -17.22 -22.62 1.66
N ASN A 389 -15.92 -22.51 1.95
CA ASN A 389 -15.33 -23.16 3.12
C ASN A 389 -16.01 -22.69 4.42
N ARG A 390 -16.44 -21.42 4.47
CA ARG A 390 -17.20 -20.88 5.60
C ARG A 390 -18.60 -21.51 5.78
N LYS A 391 -19.26 -21.93 4.70
CA LYS A 391 -20.56 -22.64 4.76
C LYS A 391 -20.40 -24.11 5.17
N LEU A 392 -19.29 -24.74 4.81
CA LEU A 392 -19.00 -26.14 5.16
C LEU A 392 -18.47 -26.30 6.60
N SER A 393 -17.92 -25.22 7.18
CA SER A 393 -17.52 -25.15 8.59
C SER A 393 -18.66 -24.70 9.51
N GLU A 394 -19.91 -24.69 9.05
CA GLU A 394 -21.07 -24.67 9.94
C GLU A 394 -21.16 -26.07 10.55
N PRO A 395 -20.96 -26.26 11.87
CA PRO A 395 -21.15 -27.56 12.47
C PRO A 395 -22.62 -27.92 12.33
N ASN A 396 -22.93 -29.05 11.70
CA ASN A 396 -24.00 -29.87 12.24
C ASN A 396 -23.44 -30.38 13.58
N ASP A 397 -24.18 -30.19 14.67
CA ASP A 397 -23.75 -30.42 16.06
C ASP A 397 -23.41 -31.89 16.42
N GLU A 398 -23.21 -32.76 15.44
CA GLU A 398 -22.92 -34.17 15.67
C GLU A 398 -21.73 -34.63 14.82
N MET A 399 -20.68 -35.09 15.52
CA MET A 399 -19.51 -35.84 15.03
C MET A 399 -18.26 -35.03 14.60
N MET A 400 -17.42 -34.70 15.58
CA MET A 400 -15.99 -34.41 15.37
C MET A 400 -15.16 -35.16 16.43
N THR A 401 -14.10 -35.87 16.00
CA THR A 401 -13.21 -36.69 16.83
C THR A 401 -12.29 -35.85 17.71
N GLN A 402 -11.79 -36.43 18.80
CA GLN A 402 -11.05 -35.71 19.86
C GLN A 402 -9.66 -35.18 19.47
N GLU A 403 -9.04 -35.69 18.39
CA GLU A 403 -7.75 -35.21 17.91
C GLU A 403 -7.87 -33.98 17.00
N ASP A 404 -8.90 -33.91 16.15
CA ASP A 404 -9.21 -32.72 15.35
C ASP A 404 -9.62 -31.52 16.22
N LYS A 405 -10.13 -31.79 17.43
CA LYS A 405 -10.39 -30.76 18.44
C LYS A 405 -9.11 -30.12 18.95
N LYS A 406 -7.98 -30.84 19.10
CA LYS A 406 -6.77 -30.29 19.74
C LYS A 406 -5.98 -29.31 18.85
N VAL A 407 -5.95 -29.54 17.53
CA VAL A 407 -5.20 -28.68 16.59
C VAL A 407 -5.97 -27.39 16.29
N VAL A 408 -7.30 -27.47 16.16
CA VAL A 408 -8.17 -26.30 15.96
C VAL A 408 -8.30 -25.47 17.24
N HIS A 409 -8.27 -26.08 18.43
CA HIS A 409 -8.40 -25.38 19.71
C HIS A 409 -7.23 -24.42 20.01
N ARG A 410 -5.97 -24.79 19.68
CA ARG A 410 -4.82 -23.89 19.86
C ARG A 410 -4.82 -22.65 18.97
N GLN A 411 -5.37 -22.74 17.76
CA GLN A 411 -5.45 -21.60 16.84
C GLN A 411 -6.69 -20.73 17.05
N THR A 412 -7.71 -21.24 17.75
CA THR A 412 -9.04 -20.60 17.85
C THR A 412 -9.28 -19.96 19.23
N GLU A 413 -8.60 -20.38 20.30
CA GLU A 413 -8.84 -19.85 21.65
C GLU A 413 -8.35 -18.42 21.88
N ALA A 414 -7.26 -17.97 21.24
CA ALA A 414 -6.79 -16.59 21.40
C ALA A 414 -7.71 -15.54 20.73
N HIS A 415 -8.43 -15.91 19.66
CA HIS A 415 -9.29 -14.98 18.91
C HIS A 415 -10.80 -15.15 19.22
N SER A 416 -11.23 -16.29 19.80
CA SER A 416 -12.66 -16.65 19.88
C SER A 416 -13.33 -16.53 21.26
N LYS A 417 -12.65 -16.01 22.31
CA LYS A 417 -13.30 -15.67 23.60
C LYS A 417 -13.92 -14.24 23.64
N LEU A 418 -13.29 -13.24 23.03
CA LEU A 418 -13.70 -11.83 22.74
C LEU A 418 -15.13 -11.37 22.26
N ALA A 419 -16.17 -12.20 22.05
CA ALA A 419 -17.43 -11.75 21.40
C ALA A 419 -18.69 -12.63 21.59
N VAL A 420 -18.64 -13.74 22.34
CA VAL A 420 -19.81 -14.63 22.52
C VAL A 420 -20.38 -14.57 23.95
N LYS A 421 -19.70 -13.92 24.91
CA LYS A 421 -20.27 -13.67 26.25
C LYS A 421 -20.98 -12.30 26.41
N HIS A 422 -20.86 -11.37 25.46
CA HIS A 422 -21.46 -10.03 25.61
C HIS A 422 -22.94 -9.91 25.18
N VAL A 423 -23.48 -10.90 24.47
CA VAL A 423 -24.92 -10.94 24.11
C VAL A 423 -25.81 -11.30 25.31
N LYS A 424 -25.26 -11.94 26.35
CA LYS A 424 -26.02 -12.19 27.60
C LYS A 424 -25.96 -11.04 28.60
N LYS A 425 -25.01 -10.08 28.47
CA LYS A 425 -24.90 -8.91 29.37
C LYS A 425 -25.65 -7.69 28.87
N THR A 426 -25.70 -7.48 27.55
CA THR A 426 -26.47 -6.38 26.92
C THR A 426 -27.99 -6.52 27.06
N HIS A 427 -28.49 -7.71 27.42
CA HIS A 427 -29.90 -7.91 27.75
C HIS A 427 -30.26 -7.55 29.21
N TYR A 428 -29.25 -7.50 30.10
CA TYR A 428 -29.44 -7.16 31.52
C TYR A 428 -29.31 -5.65 31.75
N ASP A 429 -28.38 -4.97 31.06
CA ASP A 429 -28.18 -3.52 31.20
C ASP A 429 -29.28 -2.67 30.53
N ARG A 430 -30.10 -3.25 29.64
CA ARG A 430 -31.25 -2.57 29.02
C ARG A 430 -32.52 -2.61 29.87
N GLN A 431 -32.53 -3.39 30.96
CA GLN A 431 -33.65 -3.46 31.92
C GLN A 431 -33.45 -2.55 33.15
N LEU A 432 -32.23 -2.03 33.38
CA LEU A 432 -31.92 -1.13 34.49
C LEU A 432 -32.07 0.36 34.16
N SER A 433 -32.25 0.73 32.89
CA SER A 433 -32.48 2.12 32.46
C SER A 433 -33.96 2.48 32.27
N ALA A 434 -34.88 1.62 32.72
CA ALA A 434 -36.33 1.78 32.54
C ALA A 434 -37.10 1.90 33.87
N SER A 435 -36.42 2.08 35.00
CA SER A 435 -37.04 2.14 36.33
C SER A 435 -36.77 3.42 37.14
N ASP A 436 -36.13 4.44 36.57
CA ASP A 436 -35.96 5.75 37.22
C ASP A 436 -36.67 6.84 36.40
N SER A 437 -38.00 6.80 36.46
CA SER A 437 -38.85 7.93 36.10
C SER A 437 -39.99 7.99 37.11
N ASP A 438 -39.74 8.60 38.26
CA ASP A 438 -40.77 9.30 39.03
C ASP A 438 -40.13 10.12 40.17
N SER A 439 -40.64 11.34 40.34
CA SER A 439 -40.35 12.36 41.37
C SER A 439 -39.14 13.30 41.14
N SER A 440 -39.38 14.46 40.49
CA SER A 440 -39.65 15.71 41.22
C SER A 440 -39.94 16.86 40.26
N SER A 441 -41.13 17.44 40.44
CA SER A 441 -41.68 18.65 39.82
C SER A 441 -41.04 19.95 40.32
N CYS A 442 -41.33 21.04 39.59
CA CYS A 442 -41.29 22.46 39.96
C CYS A 442 -39.97 23.23 39.75
N ILE A 443 -39.85 23.95 38.63
CA ILE A 443 -40.12 25.41 38.50
C ILE A 443 -39.72 25.82 37.07
N SER A 444 -40.68 26.37 36.35
CA SER A 444 -40.60 27.02 35.03
C SER A 444 -40.67 28.54 35.19
N GLU A 445 -40.32 29.26 34.11
CA GLU A 445 -40.21 30.74 33.98
C GLU A 445 -38.82 31.22 34.42
N GLU A 446 -37.98 31.85 33.60
CA GLU A 446 -38.14 33.14 32.92
C GLU A 446 -36.81 33.31 32.11
N LEU A 447 -36.76 33.56 30.80
CA LEU A 447 -36.70 34.90 30.21
C LEU A 447 -36.48 34.75 28.68
N SER A 448 -37.55 34.95 27.94
CA SER A 448 -37.52 35.52 26.59
C SER A 448 -37.89 36.99 26.75
N ASN A 449 -37.00 37.92 26.43
CA ASN A 449 -37.29 39.30 26.03
C ASN A 449 -35.96 40.04 25.83
N GLU A 450 -35.63 40.38 24.59
CA GLU A 450 -35.06 41.68 24.19
C GLU A 450 -34.77 41.66 22.68
N GLU A 451 -35.82 41.93 21.90
CA GLU A 451 -35.69 42.54 20.58
C GLU A 451 -36.44 43.88 20.59
N GLN A 452 -35.86 44.84 19.86
CA GLN A 452 -36.39 46.15 19.47
C GLN A 452 -36.15 47.33 20.42
N GLN A 453 -35.08 48.09 20.13
CA GLN A 453 -35.22 49.47 19.62
C GLN A 453 -33.83 50.07 19.37
N TYR A 454 -33.49 50.35 18.10
CA TYR A 454 -32.92 51.63 17.66
C TYR A 454 -32.83 51.60 16.13
N GLN A 455 -33.83 52.21 15.48
CA GLN A 455 -33.69 52.76 14.13
C GLN A 455 -33.30 54.23 14.26
N THR A 456 -32.35 54.68 13.46
CA THR A 456 -32.49 55.78 12.47
C THR A 456 -31.11 56.22 11.98
N GLY A 457 -30.94 56.37 10.67
CA GLY A 457 -29.71 56.92 10.07
C GLY A 457 -29.40 56.40 8.66
N SER A 458 -30.19 56.85 7.69
CA SER A 458 -30.14 56.55 6.26
C SER A 458 -28.84 56.95 5.52
N ASN A 459 -28.49 56.17 4.49
CA ASN A 459 -28.49 56.53 3.04
C ASN A 459 -27.20 56.29 2.21
N GLN A 460 -27.43 55.60 1.08
CA GLN A 460 -26.81 55.68 -0.26
C GLN A 460 -25.52 54.92 -0.64
N ASN A 461 -25.74 53.95 -1.56
CA ASN A 461 -25.07 53.72 -2.86
C ASN A 461 -23.53 53.78 -2.97
N ARG A 462 -22.92 52.66 -3.39
CA ARG A 462 -22.18 52.56 -4.68
C ARG A 462 -21.65 51.14 -4.96
N LYS A 463 -21.90 50.66 -6.19
CA LYS A 463 -21.17 49.57 -6.87
C LYS A 463 -19.72 50.00 -7.17
N PRO A 464 -18.82 49.03 -7.46
CA PRO A 464 -18.20 48.97 -8.80
C PRO A 464 -18.17 47.51 -9.32
N LYS A 465 -18.61 47.13 -10.52
CA LYS A 465 -18.14 47.38 -11.91
C LYS A 465 -16.67 46.97 -12.19
N ASN A 466 -16.56 45.85 -12.91
CA ASN A 466 -15.64 45.44 -13.99
C ASN A 466 -14.48 46.36 -14.36
N LEU A 467 -13.29 45.75 -14.58
CA LEU A 467 -12.31 46.06 -15.64
C LEU A 467 -11.24 44.93 -15.63
N VAL A 468 -10.61 44.41 -16.68
CA VAL A 468 -10.77 44.31 -18.14
C VAL A 468 -9.68 43.29 -18.57
N ASN A 469 -10.00 42.47 -19.58
CA ASN A 469 -9.07 41.62 -20.32
C ASN A 469 -8.06 42.47 -21.10
N LEU A 470 -6.80 42.04 -21.17
CA LEU A 470 -5.89 42.49 -22.22
C LEU A 470 -5.07 41.30 -22.75
N THR A 471 -5.60 40.74 -23.83
CA THR A 471 -4.88 39.99 -24.84
C THR A 471 -4.25 41.01 -25.79
N LEU A 472 -2.96 40.91 -26.09
CA LEU A 472 -2.39 41.47 -27.32
C LEU A 472 -1.34 40.51 -27.89
N ALA A 473 -1.49 40.26 -29.18
CA ALA A 473 -0.68 39.38 -30.00
C ALA A 473 0.40 40.18 -30.77
N ASN A 474 1.48 39.47 -31.10
CA ASN A 474 2.35 39.55 -32.29
C ASN A 474 2.50 40.88 -33.06
N THR A 475 3.77 41.33 -33.10
CA THR A 475 4.57 41.67 -34.29
C THR A 475 6.02 41.31 -33.89
N GLY A 476 6.95 40.75 -34.66
CA GLY A 476 7.20 40.67 -36.10
C GLY A 476 8.67 41.09 -36.32
N ASN A 477 9.45 40.26 -37.03
CA ASN A 477 10.83 40.49 -37.55
C ASN A 477 12.01 40.41 -36.56
N GLU A 478 13.22 39.95 -36.88
CA GLU A 478 13.83 39.35 -38.08
C GLU A 478 15.18 38.71 -37.66
N SER A 479 15.70 37.85 -38.53
CA SER A 479 16.98 37.15 -38.56
C SER A 479 18.25 37.98 -38.28
N GLN A 480 19.29 37.35 -37.70
CA GLN A 480 20.60 37.08 -38.33
C GLN A 480 21.70 36.77 -37.29
N THR A 481 22.36 35.62 -37.47
CA THR A 481 23.74 35.28 -37.04
C THR A 481 24.75 36.25 -37.69
N PRO A 482 25.99 36.49 -37.17
CA PRO A 482 27.07 35.49 -37.32
C PRO A 482 28.22 35.49 -36.28
N ASN A 483 28.88 34.32 -36.26
CA ASN A 483 30.31 33.99 -36.18
C ASN A 483 31.32 34.69 -35.25
N GLU A 484 32.05 33.79 -34.57
CA GLU A 484 33.52 33.64 -34.54
C GLU A 484 34.39 34.87 -34.23
N ASN A 485 35.19 34.76 -33.17
CA ASN A 485 36.63 34.59 -33.39
C ASN A 485 37.37 34.04 -32.17
N THR A 486 38.23 33.08 -32.51
CA THR A 486 39.38 32.52 -31.82
C THR A 486 40.30 33.55 -31.18
N THR A 487 40.94 33.18 -30.06
CA THR A 487 42.42 33.25 -29.95
C THR A 487 42.97 32.26 -28.93
N SER A 488 44.05 31.63 -29.38
CA SER A 488 44.96 30.65 -28.81
C SER A 488 45.78 31.11 -27.60
N GLY A 489 46.23 30.14 -26.80
CA GLY A 489 47.37 30.29 -25.90
C GLY A 489 47.73 28.98 -25.18
N ALA A 490 48.61 28.19 -25.80
CA ALA A 490 49.42 27.13 -25.16
C ALA A 490 50.31 27.75 -24.06
N SER A 491 50.92 27.10 -23.08
CA SER A 491 51.40 25.73 -22.82
C SER A 491 51.90 25.75 -21.36
N ASP A 492 51.80 24.67 -20.59
CA ASP A 492 53.00 23.93 -20.15
C ASP A 492 52.67 22.74 -19.23
N SER A 493 53.48 21.70 -19.39
CA SER A 493 53.46 20.41 -18.72
C SER A 493 53.97 20.45 -17.28
N MET A 494 53.46 19.58 -16.40
CA MET A 494 54.33 18.73 -15.57
C MET A 494 53.57 17.51 -15.02
N LEU A 495 54.23 16.35 -15.16
CA LEU A 495 53.84 15.04 -14.69
C LEU A 495 54.00 14.93 -13.17
N ALA A 496 53.05 14.29 -12.49
CA ALA A 496 53.32 13.55 -11.27
C ALA A 496 52.38 12.35 -11.17
N ASP A 497 53.01 11.20 -11.17
CA ASP A 497 52.50 9.84 -11.01
C ASP A 497 51.85 9.64 -9.62
N GLY A 498 50.85 8.77 -9.55
CA GLY A 498 50.03 8.56 -8.36
C GLY A 498 48.89 7.59 -8.62
N SER A 499 49.24 6.34 -8.96
CA SER A 499 48.33 5.20 -9.04
C SER A 499 47.46 5.06 -7.78
N VAL A 500 46.14 5.13 -7.94
CA VAL A 500 45.17 4.65 -6.95
C VAL A 500 44.39 3.50 -7.58
N ASP A 501 44.63 2.31 -7.04
CA ASP A 501 44.02 1.05 -7.45
C ASP A 501 42.54 1.01 -7.02
N PHE A 502 41.63 0.95 -7.99
CA PHE A 502 40.19 0.75 -7.78
C PHE A 502 39.81 -0.65 -8.25
N SER A 503 40.14 -1.66 -7.45
CA SER A 503 39.57 -2.99 -7.60
C SER A 503 38.19 -3.06 -6.92
N THR A 504 37.16 -2.61 -7.63
CA THR A 504 35.76 -3.04 -7.39
C THR A 504 35.17 -3.37 -8.74
N LEU A 505 34.88 -4.66 -8.96
CA LEU A 505 34.31 -5.17 -10.21
C LEU A 505 33.04 -4.39 -10.56
N ASP A 506 33.16 -3.50 -11.54
CA ASP A 506 32.03 -2.93 -12.26
C ASP A 506 31.45 -4.02 -13.18
N ARG A 507 30.34 -4.63 -12.79
CA ARG A 507 29.60 -5.57 -13.65
C ARG A 507 28.66 -4.79 -14.58
N SER A 508 29.23 -3.89 -15.38
CA SER A 508 28.54 -3.14 -16.43
C SER A 508 28.82 -3.76 -17.80
N MET A 509 28.39 -5.01 -18.04
CA MET A 509 28.53 -5.60 -19.37
C MET A 509 27.45 -5.07 -20.33
N THR A 510 27.87 -4.13 -21.18
CA THR A 510 27.12 -3.65 -22.35
C THR A 510 27.48 -4.56 -23.53
N ILE A 511 26.54 -5.33 -24.07
CA ILE A 511 26.75 -6.06 -25.34
C ILE A 511 26.09 -5.26 -26.46
N THR A 512 26.91 -4.54 -27.24
CA THR A 512 26.55 -4.01 -28.55
C THR A 512 26.72 -5.12 -29.58
N GLY A 513 25.62 -5.63 -30.13
CA GLY A 513 25.64 -6.64 -31.18
C GLY A 513 25.75 -6.02 -32.56
N GLU A 514 26.96 -5.89 -33.09
CA GLU A 514 27.22 -5.81 -34.53
C GLU A 514 28.46 -6.66 -34.85
N GLN A 515 28.30 -7.72 -35.65
CA GLN A 515 29.00 -7.90 -36.93
C GLN A 515 29.00 -9.37 -37.41
N ASN A 516 28.64 -9.48 -38.69
CA ASN A 516 29.28 -10.25 -39.77
C ASN A 516 29.35 -11.79 -39.71
N VAL A 517 28.54 -12.33 -40.61
CA VAL A 517 28.65 -13.64 -41.28
C VAL A 517 30.08 -13.89 -41.74
N THR A 518 30.72 -14.92 -41.20
CA THR A 518 31.69 -15.75 -41.95
C THR A 518 31.51 -17.22 -41.55
N GLN A 519 31.39 -18.06 -42.57
CA GLN A 519 31.25 -19.52 -42.45
C GLN A 519 32.59 -20.14 -42.04
N SER A 520 32.58 -20.95 -40.98
CA SER A 520 33.52 -22.06 -40.85
C SER A 520 32.88 -23.21 -40.07
N SER A 521 32.78 -24.34 -40.76
CA SER A 521 32.25 -25.62 -40.34
C SER A 521 33.08 -26.28 -39.25
N VAL A 522 32.51 -26.54 -38.06
CA VAL A 522 32.97 -27.60 -37.14
C VAL A 522 31.77 -28.23 -36.42
N ASN A 523 31.61 -29.53 -36.72
CA ASN A 523 30.90 -30.63 -36.06
C ASN A 523 29.91 -30.35 -34.91
N ARG A 524 28.65 -30.68 -35.21
CA ARG A 524 27.60 -31.09 -34.27
C ARG A 524 28.04 -32.33 -33.50
N THR A 525 28.08 -32.23 -32.18
CA THR A 525 27.53 -33.23 -31.25
C THR A 525 27.33 -32.56 -29.89
N ASP A 526 26.19 -32.85 -29.27
CA ASP A 526 25.75 -32.51 -27.91
C ASP A 526 25.15 -31.11 -27.70
N MET A 527 24.00 -30.88 -28.36
CA MET A 527 23.00 -29.94 -27.86
C MET A 527 22.34 -30.53 -26.60
N ALA A 528 22.67 -29.99 -25.44
CA ALA A 528 21.78 -30.07 -24.29
C ALA A 528 20.48 -29.35 -24.64
N ALA A 529 19.40 -30.12 -24.71
CA ALA A 529 18.08 -29.68 -25.12
C ALA A 529 17.62 -28.44 -24.35
N ASP A 530 17.09 -27.46 -25.09
CA ASP A 530 16.18 -26.44 -24.61
C ASP A 530 15.18 -27.09 -23.65
N THR A 531 15.31 -26.78 -22.36
CA THR A 531 14.25 -27.14 -21.42
C THR A 531 13.04 -26.29 -21.83
N PRO A 532 11.91 -26.88 -22.23
CA PRO A 532 10.75 -26.09 -22.61
C PRO A 532 10.39 -25.21 -21.43
N ILE A 533 10.15 -23.92 -21.67
CA ILE A 533 9.41 -23.07 -20.74
C ILE A 533 8.05 -23.76 -20.57
N THR A 534 7.97 -24.67 -19.60
CA THR A 534 6.70 -25.26 -19.21
C THR A 534 5.82 -24.08 -18.82
N ASN A 535 4.67 -23.94 -19.47
CA ASN A 535 3.67 -22.93 -19.15
C ASN A 535 3.19 -23.20 -17.72
N LYS A 536 3.97 -22.73 -16.74
CA LYS A 536 3.64 -22.80 -15.33
C LYS A 536 2.36 -22.00 -15.19
N ILE A 537 1.31 -22.66 -14.71
CA ILE A 537 0.00 -22.04 -14.55
C ILE A 537 0.18 -20.84 -13.62
N LYS A 538 -0.06 -19.64 -14.15
CA LYS A 538 -0.05 -18.40 -13.36
C LYS A 538 -1.03 -18.54 -12.21
N SER A 539 -0.59 -18.20 -11.02
CA SER A 539 -1.29 -18.56 -9.80
C SER A 539 -1.05 -17.55 -8.69
N LEU A 540 -2.10 -17.34 -7.89
CA LEU A 540 -2.00 -16.68 -6.60
C LEU A 540 -1.53 -17.69 -5.56
N LYS A 541 -0.35 -17.45 -4.97
CA LYS A 541 0.30 -18.29 -3.95
C LYS A 541 0.20 -17.61 -2.60
N ILE A 542 -0.22 -18.35 -1.58
CA ILE A 542 -0.27 -17.85 -0.21
C ILE A 542 1.17 -17.57 0.25
N ILE A 543 1.42 -16.34 0.70
CA ILE A 543 2.69 -15.91 1.30
C ILE A 543 2.52 -15.53 2.78
N PHE A 544 1.27 -15.33 3.22
CA PHE A 544 0.92 -15.15 4.63
C PHE A 544 -0.36 -15.94 4.96
N PRO A 545 -0.41 -16.74 6.05
CA PRO A 545 0.69 -17.00 7.00
C PRO A 545 1.88 -17.68 6.33
N SER A 546 3.08 -17.24 6.70
CA SER A 546 4.34 -17.80 6.20
C SER A 546 4.69 -19.10 6.96
N ALA A 547 5.42 -20.02 6.33
CA ALA A 547 6.01 -21.17 7.03
C ALA A 547 6.94 -20.74 8.18
N SER A 548 7.50 -19.54 8.09
CA SER A 548 8.34 -18.91 9.11
C SER A 548 7.55 -17.90 9.94
N GLN A 549 6.29 -18.20 10.31
CA GLN A 549 5.42 -17.27 11.03
C GLN A 549 6.03 -16.73 12.33
N THR A 550 6.86 -17.54 13.01
CA THR A 550 7.61 -17.14 14.21
C THR A 550 8.54 -15.94 13.98
N LYS A 551 9.09 -15.76 12.77
CA LYS A 551 9.92 -14.59 12.40
C LYS A 551 9.14 -13.28 12.50
N TYR A 552 7.82 -13.32 12.31
CA TYR A 552 6.96 -12.13 12.28
C TYR A 552 6.22 -11.88 13.59
N GLU A 553 6.39 -12.72 14.61
CA GLU A 553 5.56 -12.68 15.81
C GLU A 553 5.62 -11.33 16.55
N GLN A 554 6.82 -10.78 16.71
CA GLN A 554 7.00 -9.46 17.34
C GLN A 554 6.48 -8.31 16.47
N MET A 555 6.46 -8.48 15.14
CA MET A 555 5.99 -7.45 14.19
C MET A 555 4.49 -7.21 14.25
N PHE A 556 3.74 -8.05 14.99
CA PHE A 556 2.33 -7.82 15.32
C PHE A 556 2.13 -6.86 16.51
N LEU A 557 3.19 -6.34 17.12
CA LEU A 557 3.07 -5.45 18.27
C LEU A 557 2.22 -4.19 17.99
N PRO A 558 2.38 -3.47 16.86
CA PRO A 558 1.48 -2.37 16.51
C PRO A 558 0.01 -2.79 16.29
N GLU A 559 -0.25 -4.02 15.83
CA GLU A 559 -1.61 -4.54 15.73
C GLU A 559 -2.26 -4.65 17.12
N LYS A 560 -1.50 -5.05 18.14
CA LYS A 560 -2.00 -5.10 19.52
C LYS A 560 -2.34 -3.70 20.06
N ILE A 561 -1.61 -2.67 19.62
CA ILE A 561 -1.94 -1.26 19.92
C ILE A 561 -3.22 -0.85 19.20
N ALA A 562 -3.42 -1.27 17.94
CA ALA A 562 -4.68 -1.06 17.22
C ALA A 562 -5.87 -1.71 17.94
N PHE A 563 -5.69 -2.90 18.49
CA PHE A 563 -6.72 -3.54 19.32
C PHE A 563 -7.12 -2.66 20.51
N ILE A 564 -6.15 -2.16 21.27
CA ILE A 564 -6.40 -1.23 22.40
C ILE A 564 -7.18 0.01 21.92
N TYR A 565 -6.78 0.60 20.79
CA TYR A 565 -7.46 1.76 20.21
C TYR A 565 -8.91 1.43 19.82
N ILE A 566 -9.14 0.28 19.18
CA ILE A 566 -10.48 -0.17 18.76
C ILE A 566 -11.40 -0.35 19.98
N GLU A 567 -10.91 -0.95 21.07
CA GLU A 567 -11.71 -1.13 22.30
C GLU A 567 -12.07 0.20 22.97
N LEU A 568 -11.16 1.16 22.96
CA LEU A 568 -11.33 2.43 23.67
C LEU A 568 -12.05 3.51 22.85
N VAL A 569 -11.93 3.45 21.52
CA VAL A 569 -12.41 4.50 20.60
C VAL A 569 -13.53 3.96 19.72
N VAL A 570 -13.20 3.02 18.84
CA VAL A 570 -14.10 2.58 17.75
C VAL A 570 -15.36 1.91 18.30
N LYS A 571 -15.23 0.95 19.23
CA LYS A 571 -16.38 0.25 19.83
C LYS A 571 -17.28 1.15 20.67
N ARG A 572 -16.77 2.28 21.15
CA ARG A 572 -17.53 3.27 21.91
C ARG A 572 -18.18 4.34 21.02
N GLY A 573 -18.05 4.22 19.70
CA GLY A 573 -18.62 5.15 18.73
C GLY A 573 -17.88 6.48 18.61
N TYR A 574 -16.66 6.58 19.17
CA TYR A 574 -15.83 7.76 19.03
C TYR A 574 -15.08 7.74 17.69
N LYS A 575 -14.86 8.93 17.12
CA LYS A 575 -14.05 9.09 15.89
C LYS A 575 -12.55 9.12 16.14
N ALA A 576 -12.15 9.57 17.33
CA ALA A 576 -10.76 9.74 17.74
C ALA A 576 -10.63 9.63 19.26
N MET A 577 -9.41 9.39 19.75
CA MET A 577 -9.10 9.31 21.18
C MET A 577 -9.08 10.72 21.79
N THR A 578 -10.11 11.08 22.57
CA THR A 578 -10.13 12.36 23.29
C THR A 578 -9.26 12.31 24.55
N ASN A 579 -9.05 13.46 25.21
CA ASN A 579 -8.19 13.53 26.40
C ASN A 579 -8.70 12.63 27.53
N TRP A 580 -10.02 12.56 27.76
CA TRP A 580 -10.56 11.78 28.88
C TRP A 580 -10.29 10.27 28.76
N PRO A 581 -10.60 9.57 27.64
CA PRO A 581 -10.21 8.17 27.45
C PRO A 581 -8.68 7.96 27.51
N PHE A 582 -7.89 8.91 27.02
CA PHE A 582 -6.42 8.83 27.07
C PHE A 582 -5.89 8.88 28.52
N ARG A 583 -6.39 9.82 29.34
CA ARG A 583 -6.10 9.89 30.78
C ARG A 583 -6.56 8.64 31.50
N ASN A 584 -7.73 8.12 31.15
CA ASN A 584 -8.27 6.92 31.77
C ASN A 584 -7.40 5.69 31.46
N LEU A 585 -6.93 5.54 30.22
CA LEU A 585 -5.95 4.52 29.84
C LEU A 585 -4.69 4.64 30.72
N ALA A 586 -4.13 5.84 30.87
CA ALA A 586 -2.95 6.06 31.70
C ALA A 586 -3.17 5.70 33.18
N LYS A 587 -4.34 6.00 33.75
CA LYS A 587 -4.70 5.57 35.12
C LYS A 587 -4.79 4.05 35.23
N ILE A 588 -5.54 3.42 34.32
CA ILE A 588 -5.82 1.98 34.35
C ILE A 588 -4.52 1.18 34.17
N CYS A 589 -3.64 1.59 33.24
CA CYS A 589 -2.37 0.91 33.01
C CYS A 589 -1.27 1.30 34.02
N GLY A 590 -1.60 2.01 35.11
CA GLY A 590 -0.63 2.36 36.16
C GLY A 590 0.53 3.24 35.68
N LEU A 591 0.30 4.10 34.68
CA LEU A 591 1.33 4.96 34.09
C LEU A 591 1.65 6.19 34.94
N VAL A 592 0.88 6.40 36.01
CA VAL A 592 1.03 7.55 36.90
C VAL A 592 1.86 7.14 38.10
N ASP A 593 3.00 7.78 38.29
CA ASP A 593 3.87 7.61 39.43
C ASP A 593 4.61 8.93 39.74
N GLN A 594 5.64 8.87 40.59
CA GLN A 594 6.40 10.07 40.97
C GLN A 594 7.16 10.70 39.79
N SER A 595 7.55 9.92 38.76
CA SER A 595 8.26 10.44 37.60
C SER A 595 7.33 10.84 36.45
N THR A 596 6.16 10.19 36.33
CA THR A 596 5.16 10.48 35.31
C THR A 596 3.84 10.92 35.95
N THR A 597 3.66 12.24 36.11
CA THR A 597 2.43 12.80 36.70
C THR A 597 1.27 12.84 35.70
N MET A 598 0.03 12.94 36.18
CA MET A 598 -1.14 13.13 35.30
C MET A 598 -1.03 14.41 34.45
N ILE A 599 -0.42 15.47 35.01
CA ILE A 599 -0.15 16.73 34.28
C ILE A 599 0.80 16.46 33.10
N SER A 600 1.84 15.64 33.32
CA SER A 600 2.77 15.27 32.24
C SER A 600 2.11 14.48 31.10
N ILE A 601 1.07 13.70 31.42
CA ILE A 601 0.25 12.95 30.45
C ILE A 601 -0.67 13.91 29.68
N ASP A 602 -1.30 14.87 30.37
CA ASP A 602 -2.11 15.92 29.73
C ASP A 602 -1.28 16.79 28.78
N MET A 603 -0.07 17.16 29.20
CA MET A 603 0.87 17.92 28.36
C MET A 603 1.27 17.11 27.13
N LEU A 604 1.55 15.81 27.28
CA LEU A 604 1.88 14.93 26.16
C LEU A 604 0.72 14.84 25.16
N TYR A 605 -0.49 14.59 25.65
CA TYR A 605 -1.70 14.57 24.81
C TYR A 605 -1.84 15.88 24.04
N THR A 606 -1.72 17.00 24.75
CA THR A 606 -1.89 18.34 24.21
C THR A 606 -0.83 18.66 23.15
N GLN A 607 0.43 18.30 23.41
CA GLN A 607 1.53 18.49 22.47
C GLN A 607 1.30 17.72 21.16
N ILE A 608 0.93 16.43 21.24
CA ILE A 608 0.67 15.62 20.04
C ILE A 608 -0.59 16.12 19.31
N PHE A 609 -1.64 16.49 20.04
CA PHE A 609 -2.87 17.02 19.46
C PHE A 609 -2.63 18.36 18.72
N TYR A 610 -1.83 19.26 19.28
CA TYR A 610 -1.47 20.51 18.60
C TYR A 610 -0.54 20.26 17.42
N LYS A 611 0.39 19.31 17.52
CA LYS A 611 1.21 18.87 16.38
C LYS A 611 0.31 18.43 15.22
N LEU A 612 -0.72 17.61 15.46
CA LEU A 612 -1.70 17.24 14.43
C LEU A 612 -2.40 18.46 13.80
N LYS A 613 -2.87 19.41 14.63
CA LYS A 613 -3.61 20.59 14.16
C LYS A 613 -2.76 21.64 13.44
N GLN A 614 -1.47 21.75 13.78
CA GLN A 614 -0.57 22.71 13.15
C GLN A 614 -0.38 22.43 11.66
N TYR A 615 -0.46 21.15 11.27
CA TYR A 615 -0.22 20.71 9.89
C TYR A 615 -1.49 20.46 9.08
N ASP A 616 -2.63 20.31 9.75
CA ASP A 616 -3.95 20.33 9.13
C ASP A 616 -4.81 21.39 9.84
N SER A 617 -4.61 22.65 9.48
CA SER A 617 -5.32 23.78 10.07
C SER A 617 -6.83 23.76 9.77
N GLN A 618 -7.28 22.90 8.84
CA GLN A 618 -8.69 22.64 8.56
C GLN A 618 -9.19 21.33 9.19
N SER A 619 -8.36 20.64 9.97
CA SER A 619 -8.71 19.34 10.54
C SER A 619 -9.88 19.46 11.52
N PRO A 620 -10.98 18.72 11.30
CA PRO A 620 -12.05 18.60 12.28
C PRO A 620 -11.65 17.68 13.46
N ALA A 621 -10.35 17.43 13.67
CA ALA A 621 -9.83 16.51 14.66
C ALA A 621 -10.36 16.83 16.07
N THR A 622 -11.15 15.90 16.61
CA THR A 622 -11.73 15.96 17.96
C THR A 622 -10.85 15.28 19.02
N GLY A 623 -9.77 14.62 18.60
CA GLY A 623 -8.82 13.90 19.44
C GLY A 623 -7.67 13.31 18.63
N LEU A 624 -6.89 12.41 19.24
CA LEU A 624 -5.81 11.70 18.56
C LEU A 624 -6.38 10.60 17.65
N ASP A 625 -6.08 10.68 16.36
CA ASP A 625 -6.28 9.57 15.44
C ASP A 625 -5.33 8.40 15.79
N PHE A 626 -5.44 7.28 15.07
CA PHE A 626 -4.64 6.11 15.38
C PHE A 626 -3.12 6.34 15.22
N PRO A 627 -2.62 6.97 14.13
CA PRO A 627 -1.21 7.31 13.99
C PRO A 627 -0.67 8.16 15.17
N ALA A 628 -1.40 9.21 15.57
CA ALA A 628 -0.99 10.02 16.72
C ALA A 628 -1.08 9.28 18.05
N PHE A 629 -2.07 8.39 18.20
CA PHE A 629 -2.15 7.52 19.37
C PHE A 629 -0.95 6.58 19.46
N ILE A 630 -0.48 5.99 18.36
CA ILE A 630 0.76 5.19 18.35
C ILE A 630 1.95 6.03 18.84
N GLU A 631 2.12 7.26 18.33
CA GLU A 631 3.21 8.15 18.77
C GLU A 631 3.12 8.41 20.28
N ALA A 632 1.91 8.70 20.78
CA ALA A 632 1.68 8.89 22.21
C ALA A 632 2.00 7.62 23.02
N PHE A 633 1.61 6.46 22.51
CA PHE A 633 1.83 5.16 23.15
C PHE A 633 3.32 4.83 23.28
N PHE A 634 4.11 5.11 22.25
CA PHE A 634 5.56 4.92 22.30
C PHE A 634 6.21 5.83 23.35
N LEU A 635 5.85 7.12 23.35
CA LEU A 635 6.37 8.07 24.35
C LEU A 635 5.96 7.71 25.77
N LEU A 636 4.74 7.24 25.98
CA LEU A 636 4.28 6.73 27.28
C LEU A 636 5.06 5.50 27.72
N SER A 637 5.32 4.56 26.81
CA SER A 637 6.10 3.35 27.12
C SER A 637 7.52 3.70 27.55
N GLN A 638 8.17 4.62 26.85
CA GLN A 638 9.52 5.06 27.18
C GLN A 638 9.58 5.82 28.50
N ARG A 639 8.57 6.64 28.81
CA ARG A 639 8.50 7.32 30.12
C ARG A 639 8.32 6.34 31.27
N LYS A 640 7.53 5.28 31.08
CA LYS A 640 7.27 4.28 32.13
C LYS A 640 8.43 3.30 32.34
N TYR A 641 9.11 2.91 31.27
CA TYR A 641 10.13 1.86 31.27
C TYR A 641 11.55 2.41 30.94
N SER A 642 11.79 3.68 31.26
CA SER A 642 12.93 4.49 30.78
C SER A 642 14.33 3.96 31.07
N ASN A 643 14.50 3.09 32.07
CA ASN A 643 15.82 2.88 32.69
C ASN A 643 16.58 1.63 32.25
N SER A 644 16.04 0.74 31.39
CA SER A 644 16.78 -0.47 30.93
C SER A 644 16.23 -1.16 29.69
N TYR A 645 15.22 -0.59 29.01
CA TYR A 645 14.48 -1.31 27.97
C TYR A 645 14.72 -0.70 26.59
N THR A 646 14.79 -1.56 25.56
CA THR A 646 14.65 -1.08 24.18
C THR A 646 13.23 -0.53 23.97
N LEU A 647 13.01 0.22 22.89
CA LEU A 647 11.66 0.71 22.57
C LEU A 647 10.67 -0.47 22.40
N VAL A 648 11.09 -1.55 21.71
CA VAL A 648 10.25 -2.73 21.50
C VAL A 648 9.83 -3.35 22.82
N ASP A 649 10.77 -3.51 23.75
CA ASP A 649 10.47 -4.13 25.04
C ASP A 649 9.54 -3.24 25.88
N SER A 650 9.79 -1.93 25.90
CA SER A 650 8.95 -0.95 26.59
C SER A 650 7.52 -0.97 26.08
N VAL A 651 7.35 -0.96 24.75
CA VAL A 651 6.04 -1.01 24.10
C VAL A 651 5.37 -2.36 24.36
N THR A 652 6.12 -3.46 24.34
CA THR A 652 5.62 -4.81 24.63
C THR A 652 5.05 -4.91 26.03
N GLU A 653 5.76 -4.42 27.04
CA GLU A 653 5.29 -4.42 28.43
C GLU A 653 4.07 -3.51 28.64
N LEU A 654 4.04 -2.35 27.98
CA LEU A 654 2.87 -1.47 28.01
C LEU A 654 1.63 -2.15 27.38
N VAL A 655 1.80 -2.77 26.22
CA VAL A 655 0.73 -3.52 25.54
C VAL A 655 0.20 -4.64 26.42
N LYS A 656 1.08 -5.46 27.01
CA LYS A 656 0.68 -6.53 27.95
C LYS A 656 -0.13 -5.98 29.11
N THR A 657 0.32 -4.87 29.70
CA THR A 657 -0.38 -4.22 30.81
C THR A 657 -1.76 -3.73 30.40
N CYS A 658 -1.87 -3.01 29.29
CA CYS A 658 -3.16 -2.47 28.87
C CYS A 658 -4.13 -3.56 28.38
N ILE A 659 -3.65 -4.62 27.71
CA ILE A 659 -4.52 -5.75 27.32
C ILE A 659 -5.05 -6.48 28.56
N ARG A 660 -4.22 -6.75 29.58
CA ARG A 660 -4.68 -7.39 30.83
C ARG A 660 -5.83 -6.64 31.50
N HIS A 661 -5.82 -5.30 31.43
CA HIS A 661 -6.90 -4.50 32.00
C HIS A 661 -8.15 -4.39 31.12
N LEU A 662 -7.99 -4.42 29.79
CA LEU A 662 -9.11 -4.32 28.85
C LEU A 662 -9.81 -5.67 28.63
N ASP A 663 -9.07 -6.77 28.73
CA ASP A 663 -9.59 -8.13 28.68
C ASP A 663 -8.95 -9.02 29.77
N PRO A 664 -9.48 -9.00 31.01
CA PRO A 664 -8.98 -9.82 32.11
C PRO A 664 -9.08 -11.33 31.86
N SER A 665 -9.78 -11.77 30.81
CA SER A 665 -9.92 -13.18 30.44
C SER A 665 -8.83 -13.70 29.50
N ALA A 666 -7.91 -12.82 29.06
CA ALA A 666 -6.79 -13.16 28.18
C ALA A 666 -5.61 -13.86 28.90
N ASP A 667 -5.61 -13.91 30.24
CA ASP A 667 -4.49 -14.43 31.06
C ASP A 667 -4.52 -15.96 31.25
N GLU A 668 -5.61 -16.65 30.90
CA GLU A 668 -5.71 -18.12 31.05
C GLU A 668 -4.96 -18.92 29.97
N SER A 669 -4.21 -18.26 29.07
CA SER A 669 -3.50 -18.91 27.96
C SER A 669 -2.09 -18.39 27.68
N ALA A 670 -1.53 -17.58 28.58
CA ALA A 670 -0.14 -17.10 28.49
C ALA A 670 0.84 -18.07 29.18
#